data_AF-A0A059DCD0-F1
#
_entry.id   AF-A0A059DCD0-F1
#
_cell.length_a   1.000
_cell.length_b   1.000
_cell.length_c   1.000
_cell.angle_alpha   90.00
_cell.angle_beta   90.00
_cell.angle_gamma   90.00
#
_symmetry.space_group_name_H-M   'P 1'
#
loop_
_entity.id
_entity.type
_entity.pdbx_description
1 polymer ?
#
loop_
_entity_poly.entity_id
_entity_poly.type
_entity_poly.pdbx_seq_one_letter_code
_entity_poly.pdbx_strand_id
1 'polypeptide(L)'
;MTAASATVSDQNTSSIDVYGQDNKLESTYLYIQMEYCPRTLRQLFESYQFDKEVAWHLFRQIVEGLAHIHGQGIIHRDLTPNNIFFDARNDIKIGDFGLAKFLKLEQLDQDPSFMTETTGVSIDGTGQVGTYFYTAPEIEQGWPKIDEKADMYSLGVVFFELWHPFGTAMERNVKLSDLKQKGNLPPLWVADFPEQASLLRRLMSPSPSERPSATELLENAFPPRMESELLDNILRTMRNSEDTSVYDKVVSSIFDNEASRMKDKHQNGDGLNLHKFRDYSIQYPELDTELRDHVMEVSREVFRQHCAKHLEIIPMCLADDSPQIKRSSVKVLTHGGDVLELCYELRLPFVSWAVTQQKSSCKRYEISYVFRRAVGRSPPTRYLQGDFDIVGGASALTEAEIIKVTMDIASHFIPPESCDVHLNHGDLLEAIWSWTGIKAEHRHKVAELLSLMGSLRPQSSEWKSKWAVIRRQLLQELKLGEGIVNRLQTVGLRFCGAADHTLSRLRGALPADKPTRRALDELSDLLSYLRVWRIEKHVYINALMPPSEYYHRDIFFQVHLIRENNSGSLLESALLAIGGRYDYLLHQLWEHEHKASPPGAVGVSLALEMIIRHSSVEIKPFRNEAGTSVLVCSRGGGGLLVDRMELVSELWEANIKAEFVLLPDPSFTEQYEYANEHDIKCLVIITDTNVSQTDSVKVRHIDLKKEKNVERGSLVKFLAEAISTQFRNPSIWI
;
A
#
# COMPACT_ATOMS: atom_id res chain seq x y z
N MET A 1 -14.19 -6.72 -22.63
CA MET A 1 -13.60 -6.93 -23.97
C MET A 1 -14.55 -7.79 -24.78
N THR A 2 -14.76 -7.37 -26.03
CA THR A 2 -15.79 -7.76 -27.00
C THR A 2 -15.76 -9.24 -27.39
N ALA A 3 -16.94 -9.88 -27.41
CA ALA A 3 -17.13 -11.25 -27.90
C ALA A 3 -17.29 -11.24 -29.42
N ALA A 4 -16.32 -11.82 -30.13
CA ALA A 4 -16.42 -12.11 -31.55
C ALA A 4 -17.11 -13.48 -31.75
N SER A 5 -18.20 -13.50 -32.52
CA SER A 5 -18.82 -14.72 -33.03
C SER A 5 -17.88 -15.40 -34.03
N ALA A 6 -17.56 -16.68 -33.79
CA ALA A 6 -16.88 -17.53 -34.76
C ALA A 6 -17.84 -18.60 -35.25
N THR A 7 -18.28 -18.47 -36.50
CA THR A 7 -19.03 -19.48 -37.24
C THR A 7 -18.02 -20.43 -37.88
N VAL A 8 -17.93 -21.67 -37.39
CA VAL A 8 -17.13 -22.73 -38.04
C VAL A 8 -18.05 -23.50 -38.97
N SER A 9 -17.77 -23.41 -40.28
CA SER A 9 -18.36 -24.25 -41.31
C SER A 9 -17.34 -25.32 -41.68
N ASP A 10 -17.67 -26.57 -41.39
CA ASP A 10 -16.81 -27.72 -41.72
C ASP A 10 -17.21 -28.22 -43.12
N GLN A 11 -16.36 -27.98 -44.11
CA GLN A 11 -16.48 -28.55 -45.46
C GLN A 11 -15.61 -29.79 -45.53
N ASN A 12 -16.24 -30.97 -45.62
CA ASN A 12 -15.59 -32.16 -46.16
C ASN A 12 -16.40 -32.69 -47.36
N THR A 13 -15.81 -32.51 -48.52
CA THR A 13 -16.21 -33.10 -49.81
C THR A 13 -15.67 -34.52 -49.95
N SER A 14 -16.53 -35.50 -50.24
CA SER A 14 -16.25 -36.56 -51.24
C SER A 14 -17.50 -37.35 -51.65
N SER A 15 -17.96 -37.06 -52.88
CA SER A 15 -18.39 -37.96 -53.96
C SER A 15 -19.37 -39.15 -53.72
N ILE A 16 -20.59 -38.94 -54.24
CA ILE A 16 -21.42 -39.79 -55.14
C ILE A 16 -21.56 -41.29 -54.83
N ASP A 17 -22.77 -41.70 -54.39
CA ASP A 17 -23.58 -42.69 -55.11
C ASP A 17 -25.07 -42.57 -54.77
N VAL A 18 -25.91 -42.91 -55.75
CA VAL A 18 -27.30 -42.44 -55.94
C VAL A 18 -28.33 -43.57 -55.70
N TYR A 19 -29.49 -43.16 -55.16
CA TYR A 19 -30.81 -43.83 -55.03
C TYR A 19 -31.09 -44.77 -53.83
N GLY A 20 -31.88 -44.23 -52.89
CA GLY A 20 -32.71 -44.92 -51.91
C GLY A 20 -33.53 -43.87 -51.15
N GLN A 21 -34.74 -43.59 -51.63
CA GLN A 21 -35.59 -42.48 -51.16
C GLN A 21 -36.36 -42.90 -49.90
N ASP A 22 -35.77 -42.66 -48.73
CA ASP A 22 -36.46 -42.69 -47.43
C ASP A 22 -36.70 -41.25 -46.96
N ASN A 23 -37.97 -40.90 -46.76
CA ASN A 23 -38.39 -39.62 -46.15
C ASN A 23 -37.89 -39.53 -44.69
N LYS A 24 -36.64 -39.12 -44.49
CA LYS A 24 -36.15 -38.63 -43.21
C LYS A 24 -36.72 -37.22 -43.00
N LEU A 25 -37.69 -37.09 -42.09
CA LEU A 25 -38.03 -35.81 -41.47
C LEU A 25 -36.72 -35.15 -41.01
N GLU A 26 -36.35 -34.02 -41.61
CA GLU A 26 -35.26 -33.18 -41.11
C GLU A 26 -35.62 -32.80 -39.67
N SER A 27 -34.93 -33.39 -38.70
CA SER A 27 -35.09 -33.04 -37.30
C SER A 27 -34.46 -31.67 -37.10
N THR A 28 -35.29 -30.64 -36.99
CA THR A 28 -34.85 -29.29 -36.64
C THR A 28 -34.42 -29.27 -35.16
N TYR A 29 -33.15 -28.92 -34.91
CA TYR A 29 -32.63 -28.78 -33.55
C TYR A 29 -32.61 -27.31 -33.14
N LEU A 30 -33.23 -26.97 -32.00
CA LEU A 30 -33.14 -25.66 -31.36
C LEU A 30 -32.05 -25.70 -30.30
N TYR A 31 -30.99 -24.91 -30.49
CA TYR A 31 -29.94 -24.73 -29.49
C TYR A 31 -30.20 -23.43 -28.71
N ILE A 32 -30.39 -23.55 -27.39
CA ILE A 32 -30.54 -22.40 -26.49
C ILE A 32 -29.25 -22.29 -25.66
N GLN A 33 -28.52 -21.19 -25.84
CA GLN A 33 -27.33 -20.89 -25.04
C GLN A 33 -27.73 -20.03 -23.83
N MET A 34 -27.34 -20.47 -22.63
CA MET A 34 -27.66 -19.80 -21.36
C MET A 34 -26.39 -19.64 -20.52
N GLU A 35 -26.47 -18.78 -19.50
CA GLU A 35 -25.43 -18.64 -18.49
C GLU A 35 -25.24 -19.94 -17.69
N TYR A 36 -23.99 -20.35 -17.46
CA TYR A 36 -23.69 -21.52 -16.64
C TYR A 36 -23.84 -21.20 -15.16
N CYS A 37 -24.78 -21.87 -14.49
CA CYS A 37 -24.95 -21.81 -13.05
C CYS A 37 -24.40 -23.10 -12.41
N PRO A 38 -23.34 -23.02 -11.57
CA PRO A 38 -22.63 -24.20 -11.06
C PRO A 38 -23.47 -25.13 -10.17
N ARG A 39 -24.56 -24.63 -9.56
CA ARG A 39 -25.41 -25.43 -8.67
C ARG A 39 -26.85 -24.94 -8.57
N THR A 40 -27.75 -25.83 -8.17
CA THR A 40 -29.17 -25.52 -7.87
C THR A 40 -29.42 -25.46 -6.37
N LEU A 41 -30.56 -24.87 -5.97
CA LEU A 41 -31.02 -24.89 -4.58
C LEU A 41 -31.26 -26.31 -4.07
N ARG A 42 -31.69 -27.23 -4.95
CA ARG A 42 -31.82 -28.64 -4.62
C ARG A 42 -30.50 -29.25 -4.15
N GLN A 43 -29.42 -29.00 -4.88
CA GLN A 43 -28.08 -29.52 -4.52
C GLN A 43 -27.56 -28.88 -3.22
N LEU A 44 -27.99 -27.65 -2.90
CA LEU A 44 -27.65 -27.00 -1.64
C LEU A 44 -28.35 -27.67 -0.44
N PHE A 45 -29.62 -28.07 -0.59
CA PHE A 45 -30.35 -28.81 0.45
C PHE A 45 -29.68 -30.14 0.84
N GLU A 46 -28.93 -30.76 -0.07
CA GLU A 46 -28.26 -32.04 0.17
C GLU A 46 -26.93 -31.91 0.93
N SER A 47 -26.39 -30.69 1.04
CA SER A 47 -25.04 -30.45 1.56
C SER A 47 -24.97 -29.51 2.77
N TYR A 48 -26.05 -28.80 3.11
CA TYR A 48 -26.00 -27.70 4.08
C TYR A 48 -27.23 -27.58 4.97
N GLN A 49 -27.01 -27.15 6.22
CA GLN A 49 -28.06 -26.76 7.17
C GLN A 49 -28.04 -25.24 7.28
N PHE A 50 -29.16 -24.57 6.96
CA PHE A 50 -29.18 -23.10 6.89
C PHE A 50 -29.26 -22.46 8.26
N ASP A 51 -28.48 -21.40 8.46
CA ASP A 51 -28.77 -20.43 9.50
C ASP A 51 -29.98 -19.58 9.10
N LYS A 52 -30.68 -19.02 10.09
CA LYS A 52 -31.96 -18.31 9.89
C LYS A 52 -31.79 -17.09 8.99
N GLU A 53 -30.66 -16.39 9.10
CA GLU A 53 -30.30 -15.22 8.31
C GLU A 53 -30.09 -15.60 6.84
N VAL A 54 -29.42 -16.74 6.60
CA VAL A 54 -29.20 -17.26 5.24
C VAL A 54 -30.51 -17.71 4.61
N ALA A 55 -31.38 -18.39 5.37
CA ALA A 55 -32.70 -18.79 4.88
C ALA A 55 -33.55 -17.58 4.47
N TRP A 56 -33.55 -16.50 5.27
CA TRP A 56 -34.23 -15.25 4.90
C TRP A 56 -33.61 -14.56 3.70
N HIS A 57 -32.28 -14.53 3.60
CA HIS A 57 -31.57 -13.94 2.47
C HIS A 57 -31.92 -14.65 1.16
N LEU A 58 -31.84 -15.99 1.14
CA LEU A 58 -32.18 -16.80 -0.03
C LEU A 58 -33.67 -16.64 -0.39
N PHE A 59 -34.55 -16.69 0.61
CA PHE A 59 -35.97 -16.48 0.39
C PHE A 59 -36.25 -15.11 -0.23
N ARG A 60 -35.63 -14.05 0.27
CA ARG A 60 -35.78 -12.69 -0.25
C ARG A 60 -35.37 -12.59 -1.72
N GLN A 61 -34.21 -13.13 -2.10
CA GLN A 61 -33.76 -13.10 -3.49
C GLN A 61 -34.73 -13.84 -4.43
N ILE A 62 -35.31 -14.97 -3.99
CA ILE A 62 -36.34 -15.68 -4.77
C ILE A 62 -37.58 -14.80 -4.93
N VAL A 63 -38.05 -14.13 -3.87
CA VAL A 63 -39.21 -13.23 -3.96
C VAL A 63 -38.93 -12.01 -4.84
N GLU A 64 -37.73 -11.42 -4.78
CA GLU A 64 -37.31 -10.34 -5.68
C GLU A 64 -37.31 -10.80 -7.15
N GLY A 65 -36.84 -12.02 -7.42
CA GLY A 65 -36.91 -12.64 -8.75
C GLY A 65 -38.35 -12.89 -9.23
N LEU A 66 -39.23 -13.40 -8.36
CA LEU A 66 -40.65 -13.61 -8.67
C LEU A 66 -41.37 -12.29 -8.93
N ALA A 67 -41.17 -11.28 -8.08
CA ALA A 67 -41.74 -9.95 -8.28
C ALA A 67 -41.35 -9.35 -9.64
N HIS A 68 -40.09 -9.58 -10.07
CA HIS A 68 -39.62 -9.14 -11.37
C HIS A 68 -40.34 -9.84 -12.53
N ILE A 69 -40.40 -11.17 -12.55
CA ILE A 69 -41.04 -11.91 -13.66
C ILE A 69 -42.57 -11.70 -13.68
N HIS A 70 -43.21 -11.62 -12.50
CA HIS A 70 -44.64 -11.31 -12.36
C HIS A 70 -44.95 -9.90 -12.86
N GLY A 71 -44.12 -8.91 -12.55
CA GLY A 71 -44.22 -7.54 -13.10
C GLY A 71 -44.07 -7.48 -14.63
N GLN A 72 -43.36 -8.45 -15.21
CA GLN A 72 -43.31 -8.60 -16.67
C GLN A 72 -44.51 -9.34 -17.27
N GLY A 73 -45.41 -9.89 -16.44
CA GLY A 73 -46.57 -10.68 -16.87
C GLY A 73 -46.22 -12.15 -17.18
N ILE A 74 -45.14 -12.67 -16.60
CA ILE A 74 -44.69 -14.05 -16.77
C ILE A 74 -45.05 -14.83 -15.50
N ILE A 75 -45.74 -15.96 -15.65
CA ILE A 75 -46.01 -16.91 -14.56
C ILE A 75 -45.11 -18.13 -14.80
N HIS A 76 -44.31 -18.54 -13.83
CA HIS A 76 -43.31 -19.60 -13.99
C HIS A 76 -43.92 -21.00 -14.09
N ARG A 77 -44.89 -21.33 -13.22
CA ARG A 77 -45.66 -22.59 -13.12
C ARG A 77 -44.90 -23.85 -12.74
N ASP A 78 -43.57 -23.84 -12.86
CA ASP A 78 -42.70 -24.94 -12.40
C ASP A 78 -41.62 -24.47 -11.41
N LEU A 79 -41.97 -23.61 -10.46
CA LEU A 79 -41.00 -23.14 -9.48
C LEU A 79 -40.65 -24.26 -8.49
N THR A 80 -39.45 -24.82 -8.63
CA THR A 80 -38.92 -25.87 -7.73
C THR A 80 -37.47 -25.57 -7.36
N PRO A 81 -36.90 -26.21 -6.33
CA PRO A 81 -35.48 -26.05 -5.99
C PRO A 81 -34.51 -26.45 -7.11
N ASN A 82 -34.95 -27.22 -8.11
CA ASN A 82 -34.13 -27.55 -9.28
C ASN A 82 -34.06 -26.38 -10.27
N ASN A 83 -35.08 -25.52 -10.28
CA ASN A 83 -35.23 -24.38 -11.20
C ASN A 83 -34.78 -23.05 -10.54
N ILE A 84 -34.21 -23.14 -9.35
CA ILE A 84 -33.57 -22.04 -8.63
C ILE A 84 -32.06 -22.31 -8.63
N PHE A 85 -31.31 -21.46 -9.32
CA PHE A 85 -29.90 -21.63 -9.61
C PHE A 85 -29.04 -20.64 -8.83
N PHE A 86 -27.79 -21.00 -8.56
CA PHE A 86 -26.78 -20.07 -8.07
C PHE A 86 -25.82 -19.74 -9.20
N ASP A 87 -25.57 -18.46 -9.43
CA ASP A 87 -24.54 -18.03 -10.37
C ASP A 87 -23.12 -18.20 -9.78
N ALA A 88 -22.10 -17.84 -10.56
CA ALA A 88 -20.69 -17.93 -10.13
C ALA A 88 -20.35 -17.05 -8.91
N ARG A 89 -21.22 -16.10 -8.55
CA ARG A 89 -21.09 -15.18 -7.41
C ARG A 89 -21.96 -15.60 -6.22
N ASN A 90 -22.67 -16.72 -6.35
CA ASN A 90 -23.57 -17.28 -5.36
C ASN A 90 -24.86 -16.46 -5.12
N ASP A 91 -25.27 -15.66 -6.11
CA ASP A 91 -26.58 -15.01 -6.13
C ASP A 91 -27.62 -15.93 -6.82
N ILE A 92 -28.89 -15.82 -6.42
CA ILE A 92 -29.99 -16.65 -6.95
C ILE A 92 -30.45 -16.15 -8.33
N LYS A 93 -30.69 -17.10 -9.23
CA LYS A 93 -31.37 -16.90 -10.52
C LYS A 93 -32.51 -17.91 -10.67
N ILE A 94 -33.67 -17.43 -11.12
CA ILE A 94 -34.79 -18.29 -11.51
C ILE A 94 -34.63 -18.66 -12.98
N GLY A 95 -34.71 -19.94 -13.31
CA GLY A 95 -34.52 -20.45 -14.67
C GLY A 95 -35.48 -21.60 -15.00
N ASP A 96 -35.37 -22.11 -16.22
CA ASP A 96 -36.27 -23.14 -16.79
C ASP A 96 -37.74 -22.70 -16.90
N PHE A 97 -38.00 -21.83 -17.87
CA PHE A 97 -39.34 -21.34 -18.22
C PHE A 97 -40.11 -22.30 -19.15
N GLY A 98 -39.77 -23.59 -19.20
CA GLY A 98 -40.36 -24.57 -20.13
C GLY A 98 -41.88 -24.74 -20.00
N LEU A 99 -42.46 -24.37 -18.86
CA LEU A 99 -43.91 -24.41 -18.58
C LEU A 99 -44.51 -23.02 -18.29
N ALA A 100 -43.74 -21.95 -18.54
CA ALA A 100 -44.14 -20.60 -18.18
C ALA A 100 -45.29 -20.07 -19.06
N LYS A 101 -46.17 -19.25 -18.48
CA LYS A 101 -47.24 -18.54 -19.20
C LYS A 101 -46.91 -17.06 -19.33
N PHE A 102 -46.94 -16.55 -20.56
CA PHE A 102 -46.69 -15.15 -20.91
C PHE A 102 -48.01 -14.40 -21.15
N LEU A 103 -48.51 -13.69 -20.13
CA LEU A 103 -49.82 -13.03 -20.18
C LEU A 103 -49.90 -11.86 -21.18
N LYS A 104 -48.75 -11.24 -21.54
CA LYS A 104 -48.70 -10.11 -22.47
C LYS A 104 -48.78 -10.49 -23.95
N LEU A 105 -48.43 -11.73 -24.33
CA LEU A 105 -48.50 -12.18 -25.73
C LEU A 105 -49.94 -12.56 -26.14
N GLU A 106 -50.75 -13.09 -25.23
CA GLU A 106 -52.15 -13.49 -25.50
C GLU A 106 -53.11 -12.30 -25.72
N GLN A 107 -52.75 -11.08 -25.32
CA GLN A 107 -53.62 -9.90 -25.53
C GLN A 107 -53.63 -9.41 -26.99
N LEU A 108 -52.72 -9.89 -27.84
CA LEU A 108 -52.63 -9.51 -29.26
C LEU A 108 -53.41 -10.45 -30.20
N ASP A 109 -53.71 -11.68 -29.79
CA ASP A 109 -54.47 -12.66 -30.58
C ASP A 109 -55.83 -12.96 -29.94
N GLN A 110 -56.83 -12.12 -30.24
CA GLN A 110 -58.24 -12.44 -30.00
C GLN A 110 -58.80 -13.29 -31.16
N ASP A 111 -58.36 -14.53 -31.28
CA ASP A 111 -59.05 -15.53 -32.12
C ASP A 111 -59.54 -16.69 -31.23
N PRO A 112 -60.86 -16.89 -31.01
CA PRO A 112 -61.39 -17.89 -30.08
C PRO A 112 -61.21 -19.35 -30.56
N SER A 113 -60.57 -19.56 -31.72
CA SER A 113 -60.53 -20.85 -32.41
C SER A 113 -59.27 -21.69 -32.12
N PHE A 114 -58.29 -21.15 -31.40
CA PHE A 114 -57.09 -21.88 -30.99
C PHE A 114 -56.91 -21.83 -29.46
N MET A 115 -57.78 -22.53 -28.74
CA MET A 115 -57.42 -23.00 -27.40
C MET A 115 -56.36 -24.10 -27.57
N THR A 116 -55.10 -23.74 -27.70
CA THR A 116 -54.02 -24.72 -27.49
C THR A 116 -54.07 -25.15 -26.04
N GLU A 117 -54.60 -26.34 -25.80
CA GLU A 117 -54.41 -27.13 -24.59
C GLU A 117 -52.91 -27.38 -24.40
N THR A 118 -52.17 -26.39 -23.88
CA THR A 118 -50.94 -26.67 -23.15
C THR A 118 -51.35 -27.17 -21.76
N THR A 119 -51.98 -28.34 -21.72
CA THR A 119 -51.96 -29.18 -20.52
C THR A 119 -50.50 -29.45 -20.21
N GLY A 120 -50.01 -28.92 -19.08
CA GLY A 120 -48.63 -29.07 -18.62
C GLY A 120 -48.30 -30.53 -18.29
N VAL A 121 -48.09 -31.34 -19.32
CA VAL A 121 -47.59 -32.70 -19.22
C VAL A 121 -46.21 -32.72 -19.85
N SER A 122 -45.18 -32.82 -19.01
CA SER A 122 -43.82 -33.10 -19.44
C SER A 122 -43.80 -34.40 -20.26
N ILE A 123 -43.15 -34.36 -21.42
CA ILE A 123 -43.12 -35.46 -22.40
C ILE A 123 -42.35 -36.70 -21.90
N ASP A 124 -41.63 -36.62 -20.78
CA ASP A 124 -40.89 -37.75 -20.20
C ASP A 124 -41.50 -38.20 -18.86
N GLY A 125 -42.12 -39.39 -18.87
CA GLY A 125 -42.81 -40.04 -17.74
C GLY A 125 -41.95 -40.42 -16.53
N THR A 126 -40.81 -39.76 -16.30
CA THR A 126 -39.92 -39.95 -15.15
C THR A 126 -39.85 -38.73 -14.21
N GLY A 127 -40.44 -37.58 -14.56
CA GLY A 127 -40.39 -36.33 -13.77
C GLY A 127 -41.50 -36.10 -12.74
N GLN A 128 -42.58 -36.88 -12.76
CA GLN A 128 -43.82 -36.56 -12.02
C GLN A 128 -43.75 -36.69 -10.49
N VAL A 129 -42.81 -37.45 -9.92
CA VAL A 129 -42.78 -37.69 -8.47
C VAL A 129 -42.18 -36.50 -7.70
N GLY A 130 -41.26 -35.75 -8.32
CA GLY A 130 -40.52 -34.67 -7.66
C GLY A 130 -41.25 -33.32 -7.63
N THR A 131 -41.92 -32.97 -8.72
CA THR A 131 -42.62 -31.67 -8.88
C THR A 131 -43.98 -31.64 -8.18
N TYR A 132 -44.59 -32.81 -7.94
CA TYR A 132 -45.93 -32.93 -7.35
C TYR A 132 -46.15 -32.08 -6.09
N PHE A 133 -45.16 -31.97 -5.20
CA PHE A 133 -45.30 -31.21 -3.96
C PHE A 133 -45.45 -29.70 -4.19
N TYR A 134 -44.86 -29.15 -5.24
CA TYR A 134 -44.83 -27.71 -5.53
C TYR A 134 -45.99 -27.26 -6.41
N THR A 135 -46.66 -28.18 -7.10
CA THR A 135 -47.79 -27.87 -7.98
C THR A 135 -48.98 -27.37 -7.18
N ALA A 136 -49.44 -26.16 -7.50
CA ALA A 136 -50.59 -25.53 -6.88
C ALA A 136 -51.91 -26.27 -7.20
N PRO A 137 -52.91 -26.27 -6.29
CA PRO A 137 -54.17 -26.99 -6.49
C PRO A 137 -54.90 -26.62 -7.78
N GLU A 138 -54.89 -25.34 -8.15
CA GLU A 138 -55.55 -24.84 -9.36
C GLU A 138 -54.88 -25.30 -10.66
N ILE A 139 -53.56 -25.56 -10.64
CA ILE A 139 -52.84 -26.14 -11.78
C ILE A 139 -53.20 -27.63 -11.90
N GLU A 140 -53.18 -28.36 -10.77
CA GLU A 140 -53.47 -29.79 -10.70
C GLU A 140 -54.92 -30.11 -11.11
N GLN A 141 -55.86 -29.24 -10.74
CA GLN A 141 -57.28 -29.37 -11.07
C GLN A 141 -57.65 -28.79 -12.46
N GLY A 142 -56.69 -28.26 -13.21
CA GLY A 142 -56.90 -27.74 -14.56
C GLY A 142 -57.83 -26.52 -14.62
N TRP A 143 -57.73 -25.59 -13.67
CA TRP A 143 -58.59 -24.41 -13.64
C TRP A 143 -58.39 -23.53 -14.89
N PRO A 144 -59.47 -22.90 -15.41
CA PRO A 144 -59.41 -22.13 -16.66
C PRO A 144 -58.62 -20.82 -16.53
N LYS A 145 -58.44 -20.31 -15.30
CA LYS A 145 -57.68 -19.10 -15.00
C LYS A 145 -56.67 -19.42 -13.91
N ILE A 146 -55.39 -19.27 -14.25
CA ILE A 146 -54.24 -19.42 -13.35
C ILE A 146 -53.47 -18.10 -13.42
N ASP A 147 -53.28 -17.47 -12.27
CA ASP A 147 -52.55 -16.22 -12.10
C ASP A 147 -51.18 -16.47 -11.46
N GLU A 148 -50.45 -15.40 -11.12
CA GLU A 148 -49.13 -15.47 -10.52
C GLU A 148 -49.12 -16.09 -9.10
N LYS A 149 -50.28 -16.22 -8.46
CA LYS A 149 -50.40 -16.82 -7.12
C LYS A 149 -50.12 -18.32 -7.12
N ALA A 150 -50.13 -18.97 -8.28
CA ALA A 150 -49.68 -20.34 -8.41
C ALA A 150 -48.19 -20.50 -8.06
N ASP A 151 -47.34 -19.58 -8.50
CA ASP A 151 -45.91 -19.57 -8.14
C ASP A 151 -45.72 -19.29 -6.64
N MET A 152 -46.61 -18.51 -6.03
CA MET A 152 -46.58 -18.22 -4.59
C MET A 152 -46.89 -19.45 -3.73
N TYR A 153 -47.70 -20.38 -4.23
CA TYR A 153 -47.90 -21.68 -3.58
C TYR A 153 -46.62 -22.52 -3.62
N SER A 154 -45.99 -22.62 -4.80
CA SER A 154 -44.73 -23.33 -4.98
C SER A 154 -43.62 -22.72 -4.11
N LEU A 155 -43.57 -21.39 -4.02
CA LEU A 155 -42.68 -20.65 -3.12
C LEU A 155 -42.90 -21.03 -1.65
N GLY A 156 -44.14 -21.25 -1.22
CA GLY A 156 -44.45 -21.73 0.13
C GLY A 156 -43.77 -23.07 0.45
N VAL A 157 -43.79 -24.00 -0.50
CA VAL A 157 -43.12 -25.30 -0.34
C VAL A 157 -41.60 -25.12 -0.26
N VAL A 158 -41.01 -24.28 -1.11
CA VAL A 158 -39.58 -23.93 -1.04
C VAL A 158 -39.21 -23.28 0.30
N PHE A 159 -40.06 -22.39 0.81
CA PHE A 159 -39.88 -21.73 2.11
C PHE A 159 -39.85 -22.73 3.26
N PHE A 160 -40.75 -23.72 3.25
CA PHE A 160 -40.75 -24.78 4.25
C PHE A 160 -39.43 -25.57 4.24
N GLU A 161 -38.91 -25.91 3.07
CA GLU A 161 -37.64 -26.64 2.95
C GLU A 161 -36.41 -25.82 3.38
N LEU A 162 -36.42 -24.50 3.17
CA LEU A 162 -35.38 -23.60 3.69
C LEU A 162 -35.30 -23.61 5.23
N TRP A 163 -36.43 -23.84 5.89
CA TRP A 163 -36.56 -23.80 7.36
C TRP A 163 -36.63 -25.17 8.03
N HIS A 164 -36.74 -26.25 7.27
CA HIS A 164 -36.87 -27.61 7.79
C HIS A 164 -35.93 -28.57 7.06
N PRO A 165 -34.70 -28.77 7.57
CA PRO A 165 -33.78 -29.75 6.99
C PRO A 165 -34.32 -31.17 7.22
N PHE A 166 -34.27 -32.00 6.17
CA PHE A 166 -34.69 -33.40 6.24
C PHE A 166 -33.48 -34.31 6.39
N GLY A 167 -33.54 -35.27 7.31
CA GLY A 167 -32.48 -36.26 7.50
C GLY A 167 -32.45 -37.32 6.39
N THR A 168 -33.61 -37.64 5.80
CA THR A 168 -33.71 -38.63 4.71
C THR A 168 -34.72 -38.22 3.63
N ALA A 169 -34.56 -38.75 2.42
CA ALA A 169 -35.53 -38.55 1.33
C ALA A 169 -36.93 -39.09 1.69
N MET A 170 -37.01 -40.16 2.47
CA MET A 170 -38.28 -40.71 2.95
C MET A 170 -38.98 -39.75 3.92
N GLU A 171 -38.23 -39.18 4.88
CA GLU A 171 -38.75 -38.18 5.81
C GLU A 171 -39.29 -36.96 5.05
N ARG A 172 -38.52 -36.46 4.07
CA ARG A 172 -38.95 -35.38 3.20
C ARG A 172 -40.28 -35.66 2.51
N ASN A 173 -40.41 -36.84 1.90
CA ASN A 173 -41.64 -37.23 1.20
C ASN A 173 -42.84 -37.28 2.16
N VAL A 174 -42.67 -37.84 3.36
CA VAL A 174 -43.75 -37.90 4.36
C VAL A 174 -44.17 -36.50 4.79
N LYS A 175 -43.21 -35.64 5.13
CA LYS A 175 -43.48 -34.27 5.60
C LYS A 175 -44.13 -33.40 4.53
N LEU A 176 -43.63 -33.44 3.28
CA LEU A 176 -44.23 -32.69 2.17
C LEU A 176 -45.59 -33.25 1.75
N SER A 177 -45.81 -34.56 1.86
CA SER A 177 -47.13 -35.17 1.64
C SER A 177 -48.14 -34.74 2.69
N ASP A 178 -47.76 -34.75 3.97
CA ASP A 178 -48.61 -34.26 5.07
C ASP A 178 -48.93 -32.77 4.91
N LEU A 179 -47.94 -31.97 4.51
CA LEU A 179 -48.11 -30.54 4.25
C LEU A 179 -49.11 -30.30 3.11
N LYS A 180 -48.94 -30.98 1.97
CA LYS A 180 -49.82 -30.80 0.79
C LYS A 180 -51.22 -31.38 0.99
N GLN A 181 -51.35 -32.59 1.54
CA GLN A 181 -52.65 -33.28 1.63
C GLN A 181 -53.47 -32.86 2.86
N LYS A 182 -52.81 -32.60 3.99
CA LYS A 182 -53.50 -32.33 5.27
C LYS A 182 -53.35 -30.88 5.74
N GLY A 183 -52.47 -30.09 5.13
CA GLY A 183 -52.13 -28.75 5.62
C GLY A 183 -51.40 -28.77 6.97
N ASN A 184 -50.88 -29.92 7.39
CA ASN A 184 -50.32 -30.11 8.72
C ASN A 184 -48.84 -29.74 8.75
N LEU A 185 -48.52 -28.73 9.56
CA LEU A 185 -47.15 -28.38 9.90
C LEU A 185 -46.66 -29.19 11.12
N PRO A 186 -45.38 -29.57 11.20
CA PRO A 186 -44.85 -30.26 12.39
C PRO A 186 -45.09 -29.42 13.66
N PRO A 187 -45.71 -29.96 14.73
CA PRO A 187 -46.07 -29.18 15.92
C PRO A 187 -44.89 -28.47 16.60
N LEU A 188 -43.73 -29.13 16.64
CA LEU A 188 -42.48 -28.53 17.16
C LEU A 188 -42.02 -27.34 16.31
N TRP A 189 -42.11 -27.45 14.98
CA TRP A 189 -41.72 -26.38 14.06
C TRP A 189 -42.65 -25.16 14.20
N VAL A 190 -43.95 -25.37 14.41
CA VAL A 190 -44.91 -24.28 14.68
C VAL A 190 -44.63 -23.58 16.01
N ALA A 191 -44.18 -24.34 17.03
CA ALA A 191 -43.81 -23.78 18.32
C ALA A 191 -42.52 -22.94 18.24
N ASP A 192 -41.54 -23.40 17.45
CA ASP A 192 -40.26 -22.70 17.29
C ASP A 192 -40.37 -21.49 16.36
N PHE A 193 -41.28 -21.52 15.36
CA PHE A 193 -41.38 -20.54 14.29
C PHE A 193 -42.83 -20.08 14.00
N PRO A 194 -43.49 -19.40 14.95
CA PRO A 194 -44.90 -19.05 14.83
C PRO A 194 -45.21 -18.06 13.69
N GLU A 195 -44.31 -17.10 13.42
CA GLU A 195 -44.47 -16.12 12.34
C GLU A 195 -44.29 -16.76 10.96
N GLN A 196 -43.28 -17.62 10.82
CA GLN A 196 -42.99 -18.38 9.61
C GLN A 196 -44.12 -19.36 9.31
N ALA A 197 -44.70 -19.99 10.34
CA ALA A 197 -45.87 -20.85 10.19
C ALA A 197 -47.10 -20.09 9.72
N SER A 198 -47.31 -18.86 10.19
CA SER A 198 -48.38 -17.98 9.70
C SER A 198 -48.19 -17.64 8.23
N LEU A 199 -46.97 -17.24 7.84
CA LEU A 199 -46.62 -16.93 6.45
C LEU A 199 -46.79 -18.14 5.53
N LEU A 200 -46.31 -19.31 5.94
CA LEU A 200 -46.40 -20.54 5.16
C LEU A 200 -47.85 -20.98 4.91
N ARG A 201 -48.73 -20.86 5.92
CA ARG A 201 -50.17 -21.13 5.76
C ARG A 201 -50.83 -20.20 4.74
N ARG A 202 -50.43 -18.92 4.71
CA ARG A 202 -50.93 -17.95 3.72
C ARG A 202 -50.44 -18.27 2.32
N LEU A 203 -49.15 -18.59 2.16
CA LEU A 203 -48.57 -18.97 0.86
C LEU A 203 -49.20 -20.25 0.29
N MET A 204 -49.48 -21.23 1.14
CA MET A 204 -50.04 -22.52 0.72
C MET A 204 -51.58 -22.59 0.85
N SER A 205 -52.28 -21.46 0.89
CA SER A 205 -53.74 -21.45 0.94
C SER A 205 -54.35 -22.13 -0.30
N PRO A 206 -55.39 -22.97 -0.16
CA PRO A 206 -56.10 -23.55 -1.30
C PRO A 206 -56.72 -22.49 -2.22
N SER A 207 -57.11 -21.33 -1.67
CA SER A 207 -57.63 -20.20 -2.46
C SER A 207 -56.49 -19.28 -2.89
N PRO A 208 -56.25 -19.07 -4.21
CA PRO A 208 -55.21 -18.16 -4.71
C PRO A 208 -55.35 -16.73 -4.19
N SER A 209 -56.58 -16.25 -3.97
CA SER A 209 -56.87 -14.89 -3.48
C SER A 209 -56.33 -14.60 -2.08
N GLU A 210 -56.15 -15.62 -1.25
CA GLU A 210 -55.67 -15.49 0.13
C GLU A 210 -54.14 -15.51 0.22
N ARG A 211 -53.46 -15.88 -0.88
CA ARG A 211 -51.99 -15.89 -0.95
C ARG A 211 -51.50 -14.47 -1.16
N PRO A 212 -50.43 -14.00 -0.48
CA PRO A 212 -49.84 -12.70 -0.77
C PRO A 212 -49.15 -12.70 -2.14
N SER A 213 -49.07 -11.55 -2.81
CA SER A 213 -48.23 -11.38 -4.00
C SER A 213 -46.75 -11.24 -3.63
N ALA A 214 -45.84 -11.43 -4.58
CA ALA A 214 -44.41 -11.25 -4.34
C ALA A 214 -44.07 -9.80 -3.90
N THR A 215 -44.77 -8.80 -4.43
CA THR A 215 -44.61 -7.39 -4.04
C THR A 215 -45.12 -7.14 -2.61
N GLU A 216 -46.29 -7.67 -2.26
CA GLU A 216 -46.85 -7.55 -0.89
C GLU A 216 -45.94 -8.18 0.17
N LEU A 217 -45.24 -9.28 -0.18
CA LEU A 217 -44.26 -9.91 0.70
C LEU A 217 -43.02 -9.03 0.92
N LEU A 218 -42.48 -8.41 -0.15
CA LEU A 218 -41.30 -7.55 -0.06
C LEU A 218 -41.52 -6.33 0.83
N GLU A 219 -42.76 -5.86 0.91
CA GLU A 219 -43.16 -4.73 1.74
C GLU A 219 -43.38 -5.10 3.22
N ASN A 220 -43.97 -6.26 3.51
CA ASN A 220 -44.56 -6.53 4.83
C ASN A 220 -44.02 -7.77 5.57
N ALA A 221 -43.23 -8.63 4.91
CA ALA A 221 -42.90 -9.96 5.46
C ALA A 221 -41.42 -10.18 5.82
N PHE A 222 -40.53 -9.25 5.47
CA PHE A 222 -39.08 -9.41 5.71
C PHE A 222 -38.61 -8.58 6.91
N PRO A 223 -37.65 -9.09 7.70
CA PRO A 223 -36.96 -8.28 8.70
C PRO A 223 -36.26 -7.07 8.04
N PRO A 224 -36.00 -5.97 8.78
CA PRO A 224 -35.29 -4.81 8.24
C PRO A 224 -33.95 -5.23 7.63
N ARG A 225 -33.65 -4.72 6.43
CA ARG A 225 -32.40 -5.02 5.70
C ARG A 225 -31.22 -4.75 6.62
N MET A 226 -30.34 -5.73 6.80
CA MET A 226 -29.10 -5.55 7.54
C MET A 226 -28.24 -4.51 6.80
N GLU A 227 -27.67 -3.55 7.54
CA GLU A 227 -26.84 -2.45 6.98
C GLU A 227 -25.71 -2.97 6.06
N SER A 228 -25.21 -4.17 6.33
CA SER A 228 -24.18 -4.84 5.53
C SER A 228 -24.63 -5.14 4.09
N GLU A 229 -25.89 -5.56 3.89
CA GLU A 229 -26.40 -5.91 2.55
C GLU A 229 -26.62 -4.64 1.70
N LEU A 230 -27.07 -3.55 2.33
CA LEU A 230 -27.19 -2.26 1.67
C LEU A 230 -25.81 -1.74 1.25
N LEU A 231 -24.82 -1.85 2.15
CA LEU A 231 -23.45 -1.45 1.87
C LEU A 231 -22.85 -2.26 0.72
N ASP A 232 -23.01 -3.59 0.72
CA ASP A 232 -22.52 -4.44 -0.36
C ASP A 232 -23.17 -4.11 -1.71
N ASN A 233 -24.47 -3.79 -1.72
CA ASN A 233 -25.16 -3.34 -2.93
C ASN A 233 -24.68 -1.97 -3.43
N ILE A 234 -24.40 -1.03 -2.52
CA ILE A 234 -23.80 0.26 -2.87
C ILE A 234 -22.40 0.05 -3.46
N LEU A 235 -21.57 -0.77 -2.82
CA LEU A 235 -20.22 -1.09 -3.30
C LEU A 235 -20.25 -1.81 -4.66
N ARG A 236 -21.21 -2.72 -4.87
CA ARG A 236 -21.46 -3.39 -6.16
C ARG A 236 -21.85 -2.39 -7.24
N THR A 237 -22.71 -1.42 -6.92
CA THR A 237 -23.13 -0.36 -7.84
C THR A 237 -21.95 0.51 -8.23
N MET A 238 -21.16 0.99 -7.25
CA MET A 238 -19.95 1.79 -7.48
C MET A 238 -18.90 1.11 -8.37
N ARG A 239 -18.81 -0.23 -8.35
CA ARG A 239 -17.81 -0.98 -9.13
C ARG A 239 -18.26 -1.29 -10.56
N ASN A 240 -19.58 -1.37 -10.81
CA ASN A 240 -20.12 -1.91 -12.05
C ASN A 240 -20.87 -0.88 -12.91
N SER A 241 -21.24 0.30 -12.39
CA SER A 241 -21.96 1.31 -13.18
C SER A 241 -21.02 2.19 -13.99
N GLU A 242 -21.35 2.45 -15.27
CA GLU A 242 -20.75 3.53 -16.07
C GLU A 242 -21.17 4.92 -15.54
N ASP A 243 -22.25 4.96 -14.76
CA ASP A 243 -22.75 6.16 -14.08
C ASP A 243 -21.99 6.36 -12.76
N THR A 244 -21.10 7.36 -12.71
CA THR A 244 -20.32 7.77 -11.53
C THR A 244 -21.13 8.58 -10.53
N SER A 245 -22.39 8.94 -10.78
CA SER A 245 -23.16 9.82 -9.90
C SER A 245 -23.34 9.26 -8.47
N VAL A 246 -23.43 7.94 -8.31
CA VAL A 246 -23.48 7.28 -6.99
C VAL A 246 -22.12 7.38 -6.31
N TYR A 247 -21.04 7.15 -7.05
CA TYR A 247 -19.68 7.27 -6.56
C TYR A 247 -19.38 8.70 -6.10
N ASP A 248 -19.70 9.71 -6.92
CA ASP A 248 -19.46 11.13 -6.64
C ASP A 248 -20.24 11.62 -5.41
N LYS A 249 -21.49 11.15 -5.24
CA LYS A 249 -22.29 11.42 -4.04
C LYS A 249 -21.65 10.83 -2.79
N VAL A 250 -21.19 9.57 -2.86
CA VAL A 250 -20.51 8.91 -1.72
C VAL A 250 -19.21 9.62 -1.36
N VAL A 251 -18.37 9.97 -2.35
CA VAL A 251 -17.13 10.71 -2.13
C VAL A 251 -17.41 12.08 -1.53
N SER A 252 -18.39 12.82 -2.06
CA SER A 252 -18.81 14.12 -1.52
C SER A 252 -19.23 13.99 -0.05
N SER A 253 -20.06 12.99 0.29
CA SER A 253 -20.48 12.73 1.67
C SER A 253 -19.34 12.32 2.61
N ILE A 254 -18.26 11.70 2.10
CA ILE A 254 -17.06 11.40 2.91
C ILE A 254 -16.34 12.70 3.32
N PHE A 255 -16.30 13.70 2.44
CA PHE A 255 -15.63 14.98 2.67
C PHE A 255 -16.52 16.05 3.31
N ASP A 256 -17.82 15.79 3.50
CA ASP A 256 -18.73 16.69 4.19
C ASP A 256 -18.35 16.84 5.68
N ASN A 257 -17.81 18.02 6.03
CA ASN A 257 -17.24 18.35 7.33
C ASN A 257 -18.21 18.21 8.53
N GLU A 258 -19.52 18.17 8.29
CA GLU A 258 -20.52 18.01 9.36
C GLU A 258 -20.51 16.61 9.99
N ALA A 259 -20.22 15.56 9.21
CA ALA A 259 -20.16 14.18 9.70
C ALA A 259 -18.93 13.92 10.58
N SER A 260 -17.79 14.56 10.28
CA SER A 260 -16.56 14.47 11.09
C SER A 260 -16.72 15.09 12.49
N ARG A 261 -17.48 16.19 12.61
CA ARG A 261 -17.78 16.84 13.90
C ARG A 261 -18.69 16.00 14.81
N MET A 262 -19.52 15.11 14.26
CA MET A 262 -20.38 14.23 15.05
C MET A 262 -19.60 13.06 15.66
N LYS A 263 -18.53 12.58 15.02
CA LYS A 263 -17.66 11.52 15.56
C LYS A 263 -16.86 11.96 16.80
N ASP A 264 -16.39 13.20 16.83
CA ASP A 264 -15.65 13.75 17.99
C ASP A 264 -16.54 13.91 19.23
N LYS A 265 -17.86 14.08 19.06
CA LYS A 265 -18.80 14.18 20.18
C LYS A 265 -19.09 12.85 20.87
N HIS A 266 -18.98 11.72 20.17
CA HIS A 266 -19.22 10.40 20.76
C HIS A 266 -17.99 9.80 21.47
N GLN A 267 -16.80 10.40 21.34
CA GLN A 267 -15.60 9.95 22.05
C GLN A 267 -15.24 10.82 23.27
N ASN A 268 -15.79 12.04 23.39
CA ASN A 268 -15.56 12.92 24.54
C ASN A 268 -16.69 12.82 25.58
N GLY A 269 -16.91 11.60 26.06
CA GLY A 269 -17.78 11.29 27.19
C GLY A 269 -17.03 11.02 28.48
N ASP A 270 -15.89 11.67 28.74
CA ASP A 270 -15.37 11.77 30.11
C ASP A 270 -14.38 12.95 30.27
N GLY A 271 -14.61 13.78 31.28
CA GLY A 271 -13.63 14.71 31.85
C GLY A 271 -13.40 16.06 31.14
N LEU A 272 -13.84 17.15 31.79
CA LEU A 272 -13.41 18.53 31.52
C LEU A 272 -11.88 18.63 31.31
N ASN A 273 -11.46 19.05 30.12
CA ASN A 273 -10.18 19.74 29.93
C ASN A 273 -10.41 20.91 28.97
N LEU A 274 -10.79 22.04 29.57
CA LEU A 274 -10.76 23.35 28.96
C LEU A 274 -9.29 23.71 28.62
N HIS A 275 -9.03 24.08 27.37
CA HIS A 275 -7.77 24.61 26.85
C HIS A 275 -6.55 23.67 26.81
N LYS A 276 -6.51 22.79 25.79
CA LYS A 276 -5.28 22.54 25.02
C LYS A 276 -5.66 22.41 23.53
N PHE A 277 -5.82 23.55 22.86
CA PHE A 277 -5.41 23.62 21.46
C PHE A 277 -3.90 23.34 21.47
N ARG A 278 -3.54 22.06 21.41
CA ARG A 278 -2.15 21.67 21.18
C ARG A 278 -1.83 22.18 19.77
N ASP A 279 -0.85 23.06 19.67
CA ASP A 279 -0.17 23.36 18.42
C ASP A 279 0.29 22.04 17.79
N TYR A 280 -0.50 21.48 16.89
CA TYR A 280 -0.14 20.32 16.08
C TYR A 280 0.54 20.74 14.77
N SER A 281 0.71 22.05 14.53
CA SER A 281 1.24 22.59 13.27
C SER A 281 2.77 22.60 13.20
N ILE A 282 3.45 22.61 14.35
CA ILE A 282 4.93 22.61 14.43
C ILE A 282 5.39 21.30 15.06
N GLN A 283 5.99 20.43 14.25
CA GLN A 283 6.35 19.08 14.65
C GLN A 283 7.68 19.00 15.41
N TYR A 284 8.60 19.93 15.19
CA TYR A 284 9.94 19.94 15.79
C TYR A 284 10.27 21.35 16.31
N PRO A 285 10.90 21.47 17.50
CA PRO A 285 11.45 22.73 17.98
C PRO A 285 12.59 23.23 17.06
N GLU A 286 12.93 24.53 17.15
CA GLU A 286 13.91 25.20 16.26
C GLU A 286 15.24 24.44 16.16
N LEU A 287 15.80 23.98 17.28
CA LEU A 287 17.07 23.23 17.34
C LEU A 287 17.06 21.90 16.57
N ASP A 288 15.92 21.18 16.59
CA ASP A 288 15.77 19.92 15.86
C ASP A 288 15.64 20.16 14.34
N THR A 289 15.15 21.34 13.95
CA THR A 289 15.05 21.74 12.54
C THR A 289 16.43 22.13 12.00
N GLU A 290 17.25 22.85 12.78
CA GLU A 290 18.63 23.18 12.42
C GLU A 290 19.49 21.93 12.15
N LEU A 291 19.39 20.89 13.00
CA LEU A 291 20.10 19.63 12.78
C LEU A 291 19.67 18.95 11.48
N ARG A 292 18.37 18.95 11.18
CA ARG A 292 17.82 18.38 9.95
C ARG A 292 18.37 19.11 8.73
N ASP A 293 18.33 20.44 8.74
CA ASP A 293 18.85 21.26 7.64
C ASP A 293 20.34 21.04 7.44
N HIS A 294 21.11 20.98 8.52
CA HIS A 294 22.55 20.69 8.46
C HIS A 294 22.84 19.30 7.87
N VAL A 295 22.12 18.26 8.30
CA VAL A 295 22.26 16.90 7.74
C VAL A 295 21.90 16.88 6.26
N MET A 296 20.83 17.56 5.86
CA MET A 296 20.43 17.66 4.46
C MET A 296 21.49 18.39 3.63
N GLU A 297 22.05 19.48 4.13
CA GLU A 297 23.06 20.27 3.42
C GLU A 297 24.38 19.51 3.24
N VAL A 298 24.91 18.90 4.30
CA VAL A 298 26.11 18.05 4.21
C VAL A 298 25.86 16.89 3.25
N SER A 299 24.70 16.25 3.30
CA SER A 299 24.37 15.14 2.39
C SER A 299 24.35 15.61 0.93
N ARG A 300 23.73 16.77 0.63
CA ARG A 300 23.74 17.36 -0.73
C ARG A 300 25.15 17.67 -1.19
N GLU A 301 25.98 18.22 -0.30
CA GLU A 301 27.36 18.57 -0.63
C GLU A 301 28.20 17.34 -0.95
N VAL A 302 28.12 16.29 -0.12
CA VAL A 302 28.80 15.01 -0.41
C VAL A 302 28.30 14.41 -1.73
N PHE A 303 27.00 14.40 -1.99
CA PHE A 303 26.49 13.89 -3.27
C PHE A 303 27.03 14.68 -4.48
N ARG A 304 27.15 16.01 -4.36
CA ARG A 304 27.73 16.87 -5.41
C ARG A 304 29.23 16.66 -5.57
N GLN A 305 29.96 16.42 -4.49
CA GLN A 305 31.39 16.07 -4.53
C GLN A 305 31.63 14.78 -5.30
N HIS A 306 30.69 13.83 -5.24
CA HIS A 306 30.68 12.61 -6.06
C HIS A 306 30.02 12.81 -7.44
N CYS A 307 29.89 14.07 -7.89
CA CYS A 307 29.40 14.47 -9.22
C CYS A 307 27.97 14.02 -9.56
N ALA A 308 27.13 13.74 -8.56
CA ALA A 308 25.73 13.41 -8.81
C ALA A 308 24.88 14.67 -9.06
N LYS A 309 23.92 14.54 -9.98
CA LYS A 309 22.96 15.60 -10.29
C LYS A 309 21.69 15.44 -9.46
N HIS A 310 21.12 16.55 -9.01
CA HIS A 310 19.82 16.53 -8.33
C HIS A 310 18.71 16.16 -9.33
N LEU A 311 17.90 15.17 -8.98
CA LEU A 311 16.70 14.79 -9.75
C LEU A 311 15.49 14.72 -8.81
N GLU A 312 14.73 15.80 -8.82
CA GLU A 312 13.55 15.96 -7.96
C GLU A 312 12.44 14.98 -8.37
N ILE A 313 11.92 14.25 -7.38
CA ILE A 313 10.86 13.25 -7.58
C ILE A 313 9.52 13.80 -7.08
N ILE A 314 8.48 13.60 -7.89
CA ILE A 314 7.12 14.00 -7.52
C ILE A 314 6.66 13.14 -6.33
N PRO A 315 6.27 13.75 -5.19
CA PRO A 315 5.97 13.02 -3.96
C PRO A 315 4.64 12.27 -3.98
N MET A 316 3.77 12.54 -4.96
CA MET A 316 2.42 11.99 -5.09
C MET A 316 2.11 11.71 -6.56
N CYS A 317 1.58 10.52 -6.87
CA CYS A 317 1.19 10.14 -8.23
C CYS A 317 -0.19 9.47 -8.22
N LEU A 318 -0.84 9.34 -9.37
CA LEU A 318 -2.08 8.57 -9.48
C LEU A 318 -1.78 7.09 -9.21
N ALA A 319 -2.67 6.41 -8.49
CA ALA A 319 -2.46 5.01 -8.10
C ALA A 319 -2.40 4.05 -9.30
N ASP A 320 -2.88 4.46 -10.47
CA ASP A 320 -2.83 3.67 -11.70
C ASP A 320 -1.48 3.80 -12.45
N ASP A 321 -0.72 4.86 -12.18
CA ASP A 321 0.58 5.13 -12.81
C ASP A 321 1.75 4.45 -12.07
N SER A 322 1.50 3.93 -10.86
CA SER A 322 2.54 3.28 -10.08
C SER A 322 2.69 1.80 -10.51
N PRO A 323 3.92 1.29 -10.71
CA PRO A 323 4.13 -0.13 -10.94
C PRO A 323 3.52 -0.91 -9.77
N GLN A 324 2.62 -1.86 -10.06
CA GLN A 324 1.82 -2.61 -9.08
C GLN A 324 2.66 -3.54 -8.17
N ILE A 325 3.56 -2.96 -7.39
CA ILE A 325 4.29 -3.66 -6.35
C ILE A 325 3.44 -3.57 -5.10
N LYS A 326 2.86 -4.69 -4.66
CA LYS A 326 2.05 -4.80 -3.44
C LYS A 326 2.86 -4.33 -2.21
N ARG A 327 2.81 -3.04 -1.92
CA ARG A 327 3.42 -2.42 -0.73
C ARG A 327 2.34 -1.75 0.11
N SER A 328 2.66 -1.56 1.39
CA SER A 328 1.84 -0.81 2.34
C SER A 328 1.96 0.71 2.11
N SER A 329 1.71 1.14 0.88
CA SER A 329 1.72 2.55 0.50
C SER A 329 0.50 3.29 1.07
N VAL A 330 0.65 4.60 1.16
CA VAL A 330 -0.41 5.48 1.63
C VAL A 330 -1.21 5.91 0.42
N LYS A 331 -2.51 5.63 0.45
CA LYS A 331 -3.45 6.04 -0.59
C LYS A 331 -4.34 7.16 -0.05
N VAL A 332 -4.45 8.22 -0.82
CA VAL A 332 -5.23 9.42 -0.50
C VAL A 332 -6.34 9.54 -1.55
N LEU A 333 -7.59 9.58 -1.10
CA LEU A 333 -8.71 9.86 -1.98
C LEU A 333 -8.81 11.38 -2.17
N THR A 334 -8.94 11.84 -3.40
CA THR A 334 -9.17 13.25 -3.71
C THR A 334 -10.67 13.56 -3.70
N HIS A 335 -11.01 14.85 -3.62
CA HIS A 335 -12.40 15.30 -3.76
C HIS A 335 -13.00 14.94 -5.12
N GLY A 336 -12.17 14.77 -6.16
CA GLY A 336 -12.58 14.38 -7.50
C GLY A 336 -12.75 12.87 -7.70
N GLY A 337 -12.52 12.05 -6.67
CA GLY A 337 -12.61 10.60 -6.77
C GLY A 337 -11.30 9.87 -7.10
N ASP A 338 -10.28 10.60 -7.55
CA ASP A 338 -9.00 9.98 -7.87
C ASP A 338 -8.31 9.48 -6.60
N VAL A 339 -7.65 8.32 -6.71
CA VAL A 339 -6.82 7.78 -5.65
C VAL A 339 -5.37 8.13 -5.96
N LEU A 340 -4.78 9.00 -5.13
CA LEU A 340 -3.37 9.32 -5.16
C LEU A 340 -2.59 8.35 -4.28
N GLU A 341 -1.38 8.01 -4.70
CA GLU A 341 -0.41 7.24 -3.94
C GLU A 341 0.77 8.13 -3.53
N LEU A 342 1.04 8.19 -2.23
CA LEU A 342 2.22 8.88 -1.71
C LEU A 342 3.47 8.04 -1.97
N CYS A 343 4.57 8.71 -2.30
CA CYS A 343 5.83 8.07 -2.63
C CYS A 343 6.34 7.16 -1.49
N TYR A 344 6.36 5.86 -1.76
CA TYR A 344 6.91 4.86 -0.85
C TYR A 344 8.45 4.81 -0.93
N GLU A 345 9.04 4.94 -2.11
CA GLU A 345 10.50 4.98 -2.24
C GLU A 345 10.89 5.89 -3.39
N LEU A 346 12.09 6.46 -3.31
CA LEU A 346 12.62 7.36 -4.33
C LEU A 346 13.23 6.60 -5.52
N ARG A 347 13.62 5.33 -5.36
CA ARG A 347 14.27 4.55 -6.44
C ARG A 347 13.31 4.15 -7.56
N LEU A 348 12.10 3.69 -7.25
CA LEU A 348 11.17 3.19 -8.27
C LEU A 348 10.72 4.29 -9.26
N PRO A 349 10.31 5.50 -8.83
CA PRO A 349 10.01 6.60 -9.75
C PRO A 349 11.21 6.98 -10.61
N PHE A 350 12.42 7.00 -10.02
CA PHE A 350 13.64 7.27 -10.76
C PHE A 350 13.91 6.22 -11.85
N VAL A 351 13.77 4.93 -11.54
CA VAL A 351 13.97 3.87 -12.53
C VAL A 351 12.95 3.97 -13.65
N SER A 352 11.67 4.22 -13.34
CA SER A 352 10.62 4.46 -14.34
C SER A 352 11.02 5.59 -15.30
N TRP A 353 11.42 6.74 -14.76
CA TRP A 353 11.91 7.87 -15.56
C TRP A 353 13.16 7.51 -16.40
N ALA A 354 14.12 6.79 -15.82
CA ALA A 354 15.35 6.42 -16.50
C ALA A 354 15.10 5.49 -17.70
N VAL A 355 14.12 4.59 -17.59
CA VAL A 355 13.65 3.70 -18.66
C VAL A 355 12.97 4.53 -19.76
N THR A 356 11.99 5.37 -19.41
CA THR A 356 11.27 6.21 -20.38
C THR A 356 12.21 7.13 -21.15
N GLN A 357 13.25 7.65 -20.49
CA GLN A 357 14.25 8.54 -21.10
C GLN A 357 15.44 7.80 -21.73
N GLN A 358 15.43 6.46 -21.73
CA GLN A 358 16.49 5.60 -22.25
C GLN A 358 17.90 6.02 -21.78
N LYS A 359 18.04 6.34 -20.48
CA LYS A 359 19.32 6.82 -19.94
C LYS A 359 20.37 5.72 -19.96
N SER A 360 21.43 5.91 -20.73
CA SER A 360 22.57 4.97 -20.81
C SER A 360 23.57 5.15 -19.68
N SER A 361 23.76 6.36 -19.18
CA SER A 361 24.61 6.65 -18.02
C SER A 361 24.13 7.90 -17.26
N CYS A 362 24.12 7.83 -15.93
CA CYS A 362 23.73 8.93 -15.07
C CYS A 362 24.23 8.71 -13.63
N LYS A 363 24.60 9.78 -12.93
CA LYS A 363 24.73 9.79 -11.47
C LYS A 363 23.73 10.79 -10.92
N ARG A 364 22.88 10.36 -9.98
CA ARG A 364 21.85 11.21 -9.41
C ARG A 364 21.78 11.11 -7.90
N TYR A 365 21.24 12.15 -7.29
CA TYR A 365 20.81 12.12 -5.91
C TYR A 365 19.43 12.75 -5.74
N GLU A 366 18.72 12.34 -4.70
CA GLU A 366 17.47 12.95 -4.26
C GLU A 366 17.37 12.90 -2.73
N ILE A 367 16.91 13.98 -2.11
CA ILE A 367 16.62 14.01 -0.66
C ILE A 367 15.18 14.46 -0.48
N SER A 368 14.32 13.54 -0.05
CA SER A 368 12.90 13.82 0.09
C SER A 368 12.26 12.96 1.19
N TYR A 369 11.01 13.29 1.53
CA TYR A 369 10.22 12.51 2.48
C TYR A 369 9.52 11.35 1.78
N VAL A 370 9.65 10.15 2.34
CA VAL A 370 8.87 8.97 1.95
C VAL A 370 7.83 8.64 3.02
N PHE A 371 6.72 8.05 2.58
CA PHE A 371 5.56 7.82 3.44
C PHE A 371 5.29 6.32 3.62
N ARG A 372 4.92 5.93 4.84
CA ARG A 372 4.49 4.57 5.17
C ARG A 372 3.13 4.60 5.82
N ARG A 373 2.32 3.59 5.52
CA ARG A 373 1.03 3.39 6.17
C ARG A 373 1.23 3.14 7.67
N ALA A 374 0.54 3.91 8.50
CA ALA A 374 0.50 3.68 9.93
C ALA A 374 -0.33 2.44 10.30
N VAL A 375 0.00 1.84 11.44
CA VAL A 375 -0.80 0.76 12.02
C VAL A 375 -1.99 1.39 12.78
N GLY A 376 -3.22 1.00 12.44
CA GLY A 376 -4.43 1.50 13.09
C GLY A 376 -4.90 2.87 12.58
N ARG A 377 -5.48 3.69 13.47
CA ARG A 377 -6.03 5.03 13.17
C ARG A 377 -5.02 6.12 13.53
N SER A 378 -3.96 6.25 12.75
CA SER A 378 -2.92 7.27 12.96
C SER A 378 -2.49 7.88 11.62
N PRO A 379 -1.99 9.13 11.61
CA PRO A 379 -1.49 9.74 10.38
C PRO A 379 -0.31 8.93 9.81
N PRO A 380 -0.09 8.98 8.49
CA PRO A 380 1.06 8.34 7.86
C PRO A 380 2.37 8.70 8.53
N THR A 381 3.28 7.73 8.65
CA THR A 381 4.63 8.01 9.13
C THR A 381 5.48 8.54 7.97
N ARG A 382 6.18 9.64 8.21
CA ARG A 382 7.12 10.25 7.26
C ARG A 382 8.56 9.94 7.66
N TYR A 383 9.40 9.63 6.68
CA TYR A 383 10.83 9.38 6.88
C TYR A 383 11.64 10.21 5.89
N LEU A 384 12.64 10.93 6.37
CA LEU A 384 13.59 11.63 5.51
C LEU A 384 14.58 10.62 4.92
N GLN A 385 14.58 10.50 3.60
CA GLN A 385 15.42 9.56 2.85
C GLN A 385 16.32 10.32 1.87
N GLY A 386 17.60 9.92 1.80
CA GLY A 386 18.55 10.40 0.81
C GLY A 386 18.98 9.27 -0.10
N ASP A 387 18.63 9.33 -1.39
CA ASP A 387 19.00 8.33 -2.38
C ASP A 387 20.15 8.84 -3.26
N PHE A 388 21.08 7.94 -3.57
CA PHE A 388 22.16 8.16 -4.54
C PHE A 388 22.26 6.95 -5.46
N ASP A 389 22.28 7.19 -6.78
CA ASP A 389 22.23 6.14 -7.78
C ASP A 389 23.16 6.41 -8.96
N ILE A 390 23.77 5.33 -9.47
CA ILE A 390 24.66 5.31 -10.63
C ILE A 390 24.07 4.34 -11.66
N VAL A 391 23.78 4.85 -12.86
CA VAL A 391 23.36 4.09 -14.05
C VAL A 391 24.50 4.09 -15.06
N GLY A 392 24.71 2.97 -15.76
CA GLY A 392 25.62 2.86 -16.90
C GLY A 392 26.99 2.27 -16.61
N GLY A 393 27.14 1.43 -15.57
CA GLY A 393 28.46 0.88 -15.22
C GLY A 393 28.50 -0.10 -14.04
N ALA A 394 27.44 -0.88 -13.81
CA ALA A 394 27.35 -1.79 -12.68
C ALA A 394 28.56 -2.73 -12.59
N SER A 395 29.39 -2.47 -11.58
CA SER A 395 30.64 -3.16 -11.29
C SER A 395 30.98 -3.01 -9.81
N ALA A 396 31.92 -3.82 -9.34
CA ALA A 396 32.49 -3.69 -7.99
C ALA A 396 33.04 -2.27 -7.72
N LEU A 397 33.44 -1.53 -8.76
CA LEU A 397 33.90 -0.14 -8.61
C LEU A 397 32.75 0.82 -8.30
N THR A 398 31.64 0.73 -9.03
CA THR A 398 30.45 1.58 -8.76
C THR A 398 29.81 1.22 -7.42
N GLU A 399 29.88 -0.04 -7.01
CA GLU A 399 29.43 -0.51 -5.69
C GLU A 399 30.33 0.01 -4.57
N ALA A 400 31.64 0.04 -4.80
CA ALA A 400 32.54 0.71 -3.87
C ALA A 400 32.12 2.18 -3.74
N GLU A 401 31.90 2.89 -4.85
CA GLU A 401 31.60 4.33 -4.86
C GLU A 401 30.36 4.66 -4.01
N ILE A 402 29.27 3.91 -4.16
CA ILE A 402 28.07 4.14 -3.35
C ILE A 402 28.28 3.85 -1.85
N ILE A 403 29.12 2.86 -1.50
CA ILE A 403 29.51 2.61 -0.12
C ILE A 403 30.36 3.78 0.39
N LYS A 404 31.28 4.31 -0.42
CA LYS A 404 32.12 5.46 -0.08
C LYS A 404 31.28 6.71 0.18
N VAL A 405 30.34 7.04 -0.70
CA VAL A 405 29.37 8.14 -0.51
C VAL A 405 28.64 7.98 0.83
N THR A 406 28.16 6.77 1.13
CA THR A 406 27.44 6.48 2.37
C THR A 406 28.31 6.71 3.60
N MET A 407 29.55 6.22 3.56
CA MET A 407 30.50 6.37 4.66
C MET A 407 30.98 7.81 4.83
N ASP A 408 31.14 8.57 3.73
CA ASP A 408 31.48 9.99 3.77
C ASP A 408 30.41 10.77 4.52
N ILE A 409 29.13 10.58 4.17
CA ILE A 409 28.00 11.20 4.88
C ILE A 409 27.96 10.75 6.34
N ALA A 410 28.03 9.45 6.61
CA ALA A 410 27.95 8.93 7.98
C ALA A 410 29.08 9.46 8.86
N SER A 411 30.31 9.55 8.34
CA SER A 411 31.50 9.99 9.09
C SER A 411 31.46 11.45 9.55
N HIS A 412 30.63 12.29 8.93
CA HIS A 412 30.40 13.67 9.40
C HIS A 412 29.62 13.73 10.71
N PHE A 413 28.73 12.76 10.95
CA PHE A 413 27.78 12.80 12.06
C PHE A 413 28.04 11.75 13.14
N ILE A 414 28.67 10.65 12.75
CA ILE A 414 28.85 9.45 13.56
C ILE A 414 30.33 9.06 13.48
N PRO A 415 30.95 8.64 14.62
CA PRO A 415 32.32 8.15 14.59
C PRO A 415 32.47 6.97 13.61
N PRO A 416 33.48 6.97 12.73
CA PRO A 416 33.62 5.94 11.70
C PRO A 416 33.81 4.53 12.29
N GLU A 417 34.35 4.44 13.51
CA GLU A 417 34.55 3.17 14.23
C GLU A 417 33.24 2.51 14.67
N SER A 418 32.13 3.25 14.65
CA SER A 418 30.80 2.80 15.07
C SER A 418 29.92 2.36 13.90
N CYS A 419 30.41 2.41 12.65
CA CYS A 419 29.65 2.08 11.46
C CYS A 419 30.15 0.79 10.81
N ASP A 420 29.36 -0.28 10.85
CA ASP A 420 29.68 -1.56 10.22
C ASP A 420 28.94 -1.71 8.88
N VAL A 421 29.67 -2.05 7.81
CA VAL A 421 29.15 -2.34 6.47
C VAL A 421 29.01 -3.85 6.31
N HIS A 422 27.79 -4.33 6.18
CA HIS A 422 27.48 -5.74 5.96
C HIS A 422 27.20 -5.99 4.48
N LEU A 423 27.96 -6.89 3.87
CA LEU A 423 27.87 -7.28 2.45
C LEU A 423 27.28 -8.68 2.30
N ASN A 424 26.52 -8.88 1.22
CA ASN A 424 26.19 -10.20 0.69
C ASN A 424 25.97 -10.13 -0.83
N HIS A 425 25.76 -11.29 -1.45
CA HIS A 425 25.49 -11.41 -2.89
C HIS A 425 24.36 -12.43 -3.12
N GLY A 426 23.43 -12.19 -4.04
CA GLY A 426 22.29 -13.10 -4.25
C GLY A 426 22.68 -14.50 -4.72
N ASP A 427 23.57 -14.63 -5.70
CA ASP A 427 24.14 -15.96 -6.08
C ASP A 427 24.85 -16.67 -4.92
N LEU A 428 25.55 -15.93 -4.05
CA LEU A 428 26.15 -16.51 -2.84
C LEU A 428 25.08 -17.01 -1.88
N LEU A 429 24.02 -16.23 -1.67
CA LEU A 429 22.90 -16.59 -0.82
C LEU A 429 22.17 -17.84 -1.35
N GLU A 430 22.01 -17.95 -2.67
CA GLU A 430 21.43 -19.10 -3.34
C GLU A 430 22.29 -20.37 -3.17
N ALA A 431 23.62 -20.23 -3.27
CA ALA A 431 24.56 -21.31 -2.99
C ALA A 431 24.47 -21.78 -1.53
N ILE A 432 24.31 -20.84 -0.59
CA ILE A 432 24.14 -21.13 0.84
C ILE A 432 22.82 -21.87 1.12
N TRP A 433 21.71 -21.47 0.48
CA TRP A 433 20.43 -22.18 0.57
C TRP A 433 20.53 -23.62 0.05
N SER A 434 21.23 -23.79 -1.07
CA SER A 434 21.47 -25.11 -1.65
C SER A 434 22.37 -25.97 -0.75
N TRP A 435 23.43 -25.41 -0.18
CA TRP A 435 24.36 -26.10 0.73
C TRP A 435 23.69 -26.52 2.06
N THR A 436 22.83 -25.67 2.60
CA THR A 436 22.06 -25.96 3.83
C THR A 436 20.93 -26.97 3.59
N GLY A 437 20.45 -27.10 2.34
CA GLY A 437 19.38 -28.02 1.95
C GLY A 437 17.97 -27.41 2.03
N ILE A 438 17.86 -26.07 1.94
CA ILE A 438 16.57 -25.37 2.01
C ILE A 438 15.93 -25.36 0.62
N LYS A 439 14.74 -25.98 0.54
CA LYS A 439 13.91 -26.00 -0.67
C LYS A 439 13.38 -24.61 -1.03
N ALA A 440 13.24 -24.34 -2.32
CA ALA A 440 12.79 -23.05 -2.85
C ALA A 440 11.48 -22.53 -2.21
N GLU A 441 10.53 -23.43 -1.94
CA GLU A 441 9.23 -23.13 -1.31
C GLU A 441 9.35 -22.49 0.09
N HIS A 442 10.43 -22.78 0.82
CA HIS A 442 10.64 -22.28 2.18
C HIS A 442 11.55 -21.04 2.23
N ARG A 443 12.31 -20.75 1.17
CA ARG A 443 13.37 -19.72 1.19
C ARG A 443 12.87 -18.34 1.54
N HIS A 444 11.71 -17.93 1.03
CA HIS A 444 11.14 -16.61 1.33
C HIS A 444 10.83 -16.44 2.82
N LYS A 445 10.15 -17.42 3.43
CA LYS A 445 9.81 -17.39 4.87
C LYS A 445 11.06 -17.50 5.74
N VAL A 446 12.05 -18.28 5.34
CA VAL A 446 13.33 -18.37 6.05
C VAL A 446 14.08 -17.02 5.97
N ALA A 447 14.12 -16.39 4.81
CA ALA A 447 14.71 -15.06 4.64
C ALA A 447 14.03 -14.01 5.54
N GLU A 448 12.69 -14.00 5.60
CA GLU A 448 11.91 -13.13 6.48
C GLU A 448 12.32 -13.30 7.96
N LEU A 449 12.43 -14.54 8.44
CA LEU A 449 12.86 -14.81 9.81
C LEU A 449 14.32 -14.38 10.07
N LEU A 450 15.22 -14.63 9.11
CA LEU A 450 16.64 -14.27 9.22
C LEU A 450 16.86 -12.75 9.15
N SER A 451 15.98 -12.00 8.47
CA SER A 451 16.04 -10.54 8.42
C SER A 451 15.99 -9.90 9.82
N LEU A 452 15.35 -10.58 10.79
CA LEU A 452 15.27 -10.15 12.19
C LEU A 452 16.62 -10.20 12.94
N MET A 453 17.62 -10.88 12.36
CA MET A 453 18.97 -11.05 12.91
C MET A 453 20.05 -10.20 12.21
N GLY A 454 19.69 -9.39 11.20
CA GLY A 454 20.63 -8.82 10.23
C GLY A 454 21.91 -8.19 10.82
N SER A 455 21.75 -7.22 11.71
CA SER A 455 22.85 -6.44 12.31
C SER A 455 23.63 -7.15 13.42
N LEU A 456 23.17 -8.32 13.88
CA LEU A 456 23.72 -8.95 15.06
C LEU A 456 25.05 -9.64 14.74
N ARG A 457 26.10 -9.26 15.47
CA ARG A 457 27.40 -9.92 15.34
C ARG A 457 27.28 -11.41 15.70
N PRO A 458 27.86 -12.32 14.88
CA PRO A 458 27.87 -13.73 15.20
C PRO A 458 28.42 -13.98 16.61
N GLN A 459 27.75 -14.87 17.36
CA GLN A 459 28.10 -15.25 18.73
C GLN A 459 27.80 -14.23 19.84
N SER A 460 27.25 -13.03 19.54
CA SER A 460 26.78 -12.11 20.58
C SER A 460 25.67 -12.74 21.43
N SER A 461 25.47 -12.23 22.64
CA SER A 461 24.37 -12.65 23.53
C SER A 461 23.01 -12.43 22.86
N GLU A 462 22.81 -11.31 22.17
CA GLU A 462 21.56 -11.04 21.42
C GLU A 462 21.40 -11.99 20.25
N TRP A 463 22.48 -12.30 19.52
CA TRP A 463 22.44 -13.25 18.41
C TRP A 463 21.95 -14.61 18.89
N LYS A 464 22.49 -15.11 20.02
CA LYS A 464 22.08 -16.38 20.63
C LYS A 464 20.61 -16.36 21.06
N SER A 465 20.17 -15.26 21.67
CA SER A 465 18.78 -15.09 22.12
C SER A 465 17.81 -15.07 20.93
N LYS A 466 18.05 -14.24 19.91
CA LYS A 466 17.21 -14.17 18.70
C LYS A 466 17.24 -15.47 17.91
N TRP A 467 18.41 -16.11 17.77
CA TRP A 467 18.53 -17.41 17.12
C TRP A 467 17.70 -18.49 17.82
N ALA A 468 17.60 -18.48 19.16
CA ALA A 468 16.79 -19.44 19.88
C ALA A 468 15.28 -19.31 19.55
N VAL A 469 14.80 -18.09 19.32
CA VAL A 469 13.42 -17.82 18.89
C VAL A 469 13.22 -18.27 17.44
N ILE A 470 14.11 -17.87 16.54
CA ILE A 470 14.03 -18.21 15.10
C ILE A 470 14.16 -19.71 14.89
N ARG A 471 15.07 -20.38 15.60
CA ARG A 471 15.22 -21.85 15.57
C ARG A 471 13.90 -22.54 15.89
N ARG A 472 13.16 -22.03 16.88
CA ARG A 472 11.84 -22.59 17.26
C ARG A 472 10.83 -22.44 16.12
N GLN A 473 10.77 -21.27 15.49
CA GLN A 473 9.87 -21.02 14.35
C GLN A 473 10.23 -21.87 13.13
N LEU A 474 11.52 -22.01 12.82
CA LEU A 474 12.01 -22.87 11.73
C LEU A 474 11.62 -24.34 11.93
N LEU A 475 11.69 -24.85 13.17
CA LEU A 475 11.36 -26.24 13.50
C LEU A 475 9.85 -26.49 13.63
N GLN A 476 9.10 -25.58 14.26
CA GLN A 476 7.69 -25.80 14.62
C GLN A 476 6.72 -25.28 13.54
N GLU A 477 6.95 -24.07 13.02
CA GLU A 477 6.04 -23.44 12.05
C GLU A 477 6.36 -23.88 10.63
N LEU A 478 7.65 -23.87 10.25
CA LEU A 478 8.09 -24.26 8.92
C LEU A 478 8.41 -25.76 8.78
N LYS A 479 8.39 -26.51 9.89
CA LYS A 479 8.63 -27.96 9.94
C LYS A 479 9.93 -28.38 9.23
N LEU A 480 10.97 -27.56 9.29
CA LEU A 480 12.28 -27.89 8.72
C LEU A 480 12.96 -28.97 9.55
N GLY A 481 13.68 -29.89 8.89
CA GLY A 481 14.46 -30.92 9.57
C GLY A 481 15.58 -30.34 10.42
N GLU A 482 15.83 -30.92 11.60
CA GLU A 482 16.82 -30.41 12.55
C GLU A 482 18.24 -30.31 11.94
N GLY A 483 18.60 -31.24 11.06
CA GLY A 483 19.87 -31.20 10.33
C GLY A 483 20.05 -29.94 9.47
N ILE A 484 18.98 -29.44 8.84
CA ILE A 484 18.98 -28.21 8.02
C ILE A 484 19.18 -27.00 8.92
N VAL A 485 18.45 -26.94 10.04
CA VAL A 485 18.54 -25.82 10.99
C VAL A 485 19.92 -25.77 11.66
N ASN A 486 20.53 -26.92 11.95
CA ASN A 486 21.91 -26.99 12.45
C ASN A 486 22.94 -26.52 11.41
N ARG A 487 22.72 -26.82 10.13
CA ARG A 487 23.56 -26.27 9.04
C ARG A 487 23.42 -24.76 8.93
N LEU A 488 22.21 -24.21 9.00
CA LEU A 488 21.99 -22.75 9.04
C LEU A 488 22.75 -22.09 10.20
N GLN A 489 22.69 -22.68 11.39
CA GLN A 489 23.47 -22.20 12.54
C GLN A 489 24.98 -22.22 12.25
N THR A 490 25.45 -23.27 11.58
CA THR A 490 26.86 -23.40 11.18
C THR A 490 27.26 -22.30 10.20
N VAL A 491 26.39 -21.93 9.26
CA VAL A 491 26.64 -20.80 8.36
C VAL A 491 26.83 -19.51 9.15
N GLY A 492 25.91 -19.19 10.05
CA GLY A 492 26.01 -17.98 10.88
C GLY A 492 27.28 -17.90 11.71
N LEU A 493 27.79 -19.05 12.20
CA LEU A 493 29.00 -19.11 13.03
C LEU A 493 30.31 -19.11 12.23
N ARG A 494 30.32 -19.70 11.03
CA ARG A 494 31.55 -19.95 10.26
C ARG A 494 31.73 -18.99 9.08
N PHE A 495 30.62 -18.58 8.47
CA PHE A 495 30.55 -17.86 7.20
C PHE A 495 29.95 -16.46 7.33
N CYS A 496 29.80 -15.95 8.55
CA CYS A 496 29.51 -14.54 8.82
C CYS A 496 30.64 -13.95 9.68
N GLY A 497 31.10 -12.75 9.34
CA GLY A 497 32.20 -12.09 10.05
C GLY A 497 33.02 -11.16 9.16
N ALA A 498 34.22 -10.78 9.62
CA ALA A 498 35.13 -9.90 8.87
C ALA A 498 35.40 -10.47 7.47
N ALA A 499 35.34 -9.59 6.47
CA ALA A 499 35.23 -10.01 5.07
C ALA A 499 36.43 -10.83 4.57
N ASP A 500 37.66 -10.43 4.90
CA ASP A 500 38.90 -11.12 4.48
C ASP A 500 38.93 -12.61 4.90
N HIS A 501 38.66 -12.88 6.18
CA HIS A 501 38.64 -14.24 6.69
C HIS A 501 37.45 -15.05 6.15
N THR A 502 36.31 -14.40 5.98
CA THR A 502 35.07 -15.06 5.58
C THR A 502 35.09 -15.52 4.13
N LEU A 503 35.60 -14.69 3.20
CA LEU A 503 35.74 -15.08 1.79
C LEU A 503 36.59 -16.33 1.61
N SER A 504 37.72 -16.42 2.31
CA SER A 504 38.62 -17.59 2.23
C SER A 504 37.90 -18.88 2.67
N ARG A 505 37.09 -18.82 3.73
CA ARG A 505 36.30 -19.95 4.24
C ARG A 505 35.17 -20.35 3.28
N LEU A 506 34.49 -19.36 2.69
CA LEU A 506 33.42 -19.58 1.72
C LEU A 506 33.95 -20.29 0.46
N ARG A 507 35.08 -19.83 -0.09
CA ARG A 507 35.73 -20.46 -1.26
C ARG A 507 36.12 -21.92 -1.02
N GLY A 508 36.49 -22.27 0.21
CA GLY A 508 36.85 -23.64 0.56
C GLY A 508 35.66 -24.56 0.87
N ALA A 509 34.48 -24.03 1.16
CA ALA A 509 33.33 -24.80 1.64
C ALA A 509 32.19 -24.94 0.62
N LEU A 510 31.98 -23.93 -0.22
CA LEU A 510 30.91 -23.91 -1.22
C LEU A 510 31.31 -24.58 -2.53
N PRO A 511 30.35 -25.06 -3.34
CA PRO A 511 30.62 -25.60 -4.66
C PRO A 511 31.32 -24.57 -5.56
N ALA A 512 32.23 -25.06 -6.41
CA ALA A 512 32.96 -24.25 -7.38
C ALA A 512 32.18 -24.09 -8.70
N ASP A 513 30.86 -23.95 -8.64
CA ASP A 513 30.05 -23.65 -9.80
C ASP A 513 30.27 -22.20 -10.28
N LYS A 514 29.87 -21.92 -11.52
CA LYS A 514 30.15 -20.64 -12.18
C LYS A 514 29.55 -19.43 -11.44
N PRO A 515 28.26 -19.41 -11.03
CA PRO A 515 27.70 -18.23 -10.36
C PRO A 515 28.31 -18.02 -8.96
N THR A 516 28.51 -19.08 -8.17
CA THR A 516 29.15 -18.97 -6.84
C THR A 516 30.56 -18.38 -6.95
N ARG A 517 31.38 -18.82 -7.90
CA ARG A 517 32.72 -18.26 -8.11
C ARG A 517 32.67 -16.80 -8.50
N ARG A 518 31.80 -16.44 -9.45
CA ARG A 518 31.59 -15.06 -9.88
C ARG A 518 31.23 -14.16 -8.69
N ALA A 519 30.27 -14.57 -7.87
CA ALA A 519 29.86 -13.80 -6.69
C ALA A 519 31.01 -13.57 -5.70
N LEU A 520 31.82 -14.60 -5.44
CA LEU A 520 32.97 -14.50 -4.54
C LEU A 520 34.11 -13.66 -5.14
N ASP A 521 34.26 -13.64 -6.46
CA ASP A 521 35.22 -12.80 -7.18
C ASP A 521 34.78 -11.33 -7.16
N GLU A 522 33.51 -11.02 -7.47
CA GLU A 522 32.98 -9.65 -7.40
C GLU A 522 33.08 -9.07 -5.97
N LEU A 523 32.77 -9.87 -4.94
CA LEU A 523 32.96 -9.46 -3.53
C LEU A 523 34.45 -9.23 -3.18
N SER A 524 35.36 -10.03 -3.75
CA SER A 524 36.80 -9.86 -3.53
C SER A 524 37.32 -8.58 -4.18
N ASP A 525 36.86 -8.27 -5.40
CA ASP A 525 37.20 -7.05 -6.11
C ASP A 525 36.69 -5.83 -5.36
N LEU A 526 35.44 -5.86 -4.88
CA LEU A 526 34.85 -4.81 -4.05
C LEU A 526 35.70 -4.52 -2.80
N LEU A 527 36.10 -5.56 -2.07
CA LEU A 527 36.96 -5.38 -0.89
C LEU A 527 38.31 -4.76 -1.25
N SER A 528 38.88 -5.11 -2.40
CA SER A 528 40.14 -4.53 -2.86
C SER A 528 40.02 -3.02 -3.08
N TYR A 529 38.90 -2.55 -3.63
CA TYR A 529 38.62 -1.13 -3.84
C TYR A 529 38.31 -0.40 -2.54
N LEU A 530 37.52 -0.99 -1.65
CA LEU A 530 37.25 -0.43 -0.32
C LEU A 530 38.54 -0.28 0.51
N ARG A 531 39.52 -1.17 0.30
CA ARG A 531 40.85 -1.06 0.92
C ARG A 531 41.64 0.15 0.42
N VAL A 532 41.56 0.45 -0.88
CA VAL A 532 42.19 1.66 -1.44
C VAL A 532 41.62 2.93 -0.76
N TRP A 533 40.33 2.91 -0.43
CA TRP A 533 39.64 4.02 0.23
C TRP A 533 39.61 3.94 1.77
N ARG A 534 40.35 2.98 2.35
CA ARG A 534 40.54 2.82 3.81
C ARG A 534 39.25 2.55 4.58
N ILE A 535 38.31 1.82 3.98
CA ILE A 535 37.04 1.42 4.62
C ILE A 535 37.12 -0.03 5.15
N GLU A 536 38.21 -0.78 4.88
CA GLU A 536 38.20 -2.25 5.05
C GLU A 536 37.99 -2.76 6.49
N LYS A 537 38.32 -1.96 7.51
CA LYS A 537 38.29 -2.39 8.92
C LYS A 537 36.88 -2.67 9.45
N HIS A 538 35.85 -2.11 8.81
CA HIS A 538 34.46 -2.23 9.23
C HIS A 538 33.59 -2.93 8.19
N VAL A 539 34.18 -3.77 7.33
CA VAL A 539 33.46 -4.52 6.30
C VAL A 539 33.31 -5.99 6.70
N TYR A 540 32.07 -6.43 6.77
CA TYR A 540 31.67 -7.77 7.17
C TYR A 540 30.90 -8.46 6.05
N ILE A 541 31.11 -9.75 5.89
CA ILE A 541 30.25 -10.59 5.06
C ILE A 541 29.24 -11.26 5.96
N ASN A 542 27.96 -11.13 5.62
CA ASN A 542 26.88 -11.84 6.30
C ASN A 542 26.15 -12.74 5.29
N ALA A 543 26.62 -13.99 5.17
CA ALA A 543 26.09 -14.96 4.22
C ALA A 543 24.61 -15.36 4.46
N LEU A 544 24.04 -15.01 5.62
CA LEU A 544 22.63 -15.23 5.94
C LEU A 544 21.75 -14.00 5.75
N MET A 545 22.34 -12.84 5.40
CA MET A 545 21.60 -11.59 5.22
C MET A 545 20.79 -11.65 3.92
N PRO A 546 19.45 -11.65 3.98
CA PRO A 546 18.64 -11.54 2.77
C PRO A 546 18.69 -10.10 2.22
N PRO A 547 18.40 -9.90 0.93
CA PRO A 547 18.24 -8.57 0.38
C PRO A 547 17.03 -7.88 1.04
N SER A 548 17.19 -6.61 1.44
CA SER A 548 16.11 -5.80 2.00
C SER A 548 15.01 -5.53 0.98
N GLU A 549 15.42 -5.33 -0.27
CA GLU A 549 14.52 -5.06 -1.39
C GLU A 549 14.62 -6.20 -2.40
N TYR A 550 13.48 -6.64 -2.93
CA TYR A 550 13.40 -7.80 -3.82
C TYR A 550 14.22 -7.66 -5.11
N TYR A 551 14.55 -6.43 -5.49
CA TYR A 551 15.30 -6.10 -6.70
C TYR A 551 16.81 -6.20 -6.54
N HIS A 552 17.32 -6.28 -5.31
CA HIS A 552 18.75 -6.48 -5.06
C HIS A 552 19.11 -7.96 -5.23
N ARG A 553 19.63 -8.34 -6.40
CA ARG A 553 19.96 -9.74 -6.74
C ARG A 553 21.45 -10.06 -6.85
N ASP A 554 22.29 -9.06 -7.11
CA ASP A 554 23.75 -9.26 -7.11
C ASP A 554 24.33 -8.81 -5.77
N ILE A 555 25.34 -7.94 -5.76
CA ILE A 555 25.90 -7.38 -4.54
C ILE A 555 24.89 -6.42 -3.89
N PHE A 556 24.66 -6.63 -2.60
CA PHE A 556 23.86 -5.74 -1.77
C PHE A 556 24.46 -5.61 -0.37
N PHE A 557 24.16 -4.49 0.27
CA PHE A 557 24.74 -4.14 1.55
C PHE A 557 23.79 -3.38 2.46
N GLN A 558 24.09 -3.44 3.74
CA GLN A 558 23.43 -2.69 4.80
C GLN A 558 24.50 -2.03 5.67
N VAL A 559 24.30 -0.76 6.02
CA VAL A 559 25.19 -0.03 6.94
C VAL A 559 24.49 0.13 8.27
N HIS A 560 25.12 -0.36 9.34
CA HIS A 560 24.58 -0.33 10.69
C HIS A 560 25.44 0.52 11.62
N LEU A 561 24.79 1.29 12.48
CA LEU A 561 25.39 1.89 13.66
C LEU A 561 25.48 0.84 14.77
N ILE A 562 26.63 0.74 15.42
CA ILE A 562 26.87 -0.12 16.58
C ILE A 562 27.28 0.75 17.76
N ARG A 563 26.50 0.67 18.85
CA ARG A 563 26.85 1.29 20.14
C ARG A 563 27.00 0.24 21.22
N GLU A 564 28.19 0.20 21.84
CA GLU A 564 28.40 -0.56 23.07
C GLU A 564 27.90 0.29 24.25
N ASN A 565 26.84 -0.17 24.92
CA ASN A 565 26.38 0.48 26.14
C ASN A 565 27.35 0.18 27.29
N ASN A 566 27.82 1.22 27.99
CA ASN A 566 28.67 1.13 29.19
C ASN A 566 28.03 0.34 30.37
N SER A 567 26.79 -0.13 30.25
CA SER A 567 26.05 -0.90 31.25
C SER A 567 25.87 -2.40 30.91
N GLY A 568 26.51 -2.91 29.86
CA GLY A 568 26.64 -4.35 29.62
C GLY A 568 25.37 -5.14 29.29
N SER A 569 24.29 -4.48 28.84
CA SER A 569 22.99 -5.18 28.66
C SER A 569 22.38 -5.12 27.24
N LEU A 570 22.61 -4.09 26.42
CA LEU A 570 21.93 -3.99 25.11
C LEU A 570 22.79 -3.28 24.05
N LEU A 571 23.18 -3.98 22.98
CA LEU A 571 23.68 -3.42 21.74
C LEU A 571 22.51 -2.82 20.95
N GLU A 572 22.38 -1.50 20.93
CA GLU A 572 21.41 -0.84 20.05
C GLU A 572 22.05 -0.69 18.67
N SER A 573 21.62 -1.54 17.74
CA SER A 573 22.03 -1.46 16.34
C SER A 573 20.97 -0.74 15.51
N ALA A 574 21.33 0.38 14.87
CA ALA A 574 20.41 1.13 14.00
C ALA A 574 20.82 0.99 12.53
N LEU A 575 19.87 0.73 11.64
CA LEU A 575 20.10 0.68 10.19
C LEU A 575 20.18 2.10 9.64
N LEU A 576 21.34 2.45 9.07
CA LEU A 576 21.62 3.78 8.53
C LEU A 576 21.41 3.86 7.01
N ALA A 577 21.75 2.79 6.28
CA ALA A 577 21.61 2.78 4.83
C ALA A 577 21.43 1.35 4.29
N ILE A 578 20.73 1.26 3.17
CA ILE A 578 20.54 0.03 2.38
C ILE A 578 20.96 0.34 0.95
N GLY A 579 21.80 -0.49 0.35
CA GLY A 579 22.20 -0.30 -1.04
C GLY A 579 22.52 -1.61 -1.73
N GLY A 580 22.74 -1.53 -3.04
CA GLY A 580 23.08 -2.68 -3.86
C GLY A 580 22.79 -2.46 -5.32
N ARG A 581 23.17 -3.45 -6.12
CA ARG A 581 22.91 -3.50 -7.55
C ARG A 581 21.47 -3.91 -7.81
N TYR A 582 20.79 -3.20 -8.71
CA TYR A 582 19.37 -3.40 -9.01
C TYR A 582 19.09 -3.52 -10.51
N ASP A 583 20.04 -4.06 -11.27
CA ASP A 583 19.92 -4.41 -12.68
C ASP A 583 18.61 -5.16 -12.97
N TYR A 584 18.20 -6.05 -12.06
CA TYR A 584 16.96 -6.81 -12.17
C TYR A 584 15.71 -5.92 -12.31
N LEU A 585 15.59 -4.85 -11.50
CA LEU A 585 14.46 -3.93 -11.58
C LEU A 585 14.48 -3.15 -12.88
N LEU A 586 15.65 -2.68 -13.28
CA LEU A 586 15.82 -1.93 -14.51
C LEU A 586 15.50 -2.80 -15.73
N HIS A 587 15.96 -4.05 -15.75
CA HIS A 587 15.65 -5.02 -16.81
C HIS A 587 14.15 -5.31 -16.90
N GLN A 588 13.49 -5.55 -15.76
CA GLN A 588 12.07 -5.88 -15.73
C GLN A 588 11.19 -4.75 -16.33
N LEU A 589 11.54 -3.49 -16.06
CA LEU A 589 10.82 -2.34 -16.60
C LEU A 589 11.25 -2.02 -18.05
N TRP A 590 12.52 -2.23 -18.38
CA TRP A 590 13.06 -1.95 -19.70
C TRP A 590 12.57 -2.93 -20.77
N GLU A 591 12.49 -4.22 -20.47
CA GLU A 591 11.96 -5.23 -21.41
C GLU A 591 10.49 -4.99 -21.78
N HIS A 592 9.73 -4.34 -20.89
CA HIS A 592 8.33 -4.00 -21.15
C HIS A 592 8.20 -2.88 -22.19
N GLU A 593 9.16 -1.96 -22.26
CA GLU A 593 9.08 -0.78 -23.13
C GLU A 593 10.02 -0.84 -24.35
N HIS A 594 11.19 -1.47 -24.24
CA HIS A 594 12.27 -1.36 -25.22
C HIS A 594 12.93 -2.71 -25.53
N LYS A 595 13.49 -2.84 -26.74
CA LYS A 595 14.18 -4.06 -27.23
C LYS A 595 15.70 -4.06 -27.03
N ALA A 596 16.29 -2.92 -26.68
CA ALA A 596 17.74 -2.79 -26.47
C ALA A 596 18.15 -3.35 -25.10
N SER A 597 19.43 -3.71 -24.94
CA SER A 597 19.94 -4.14 -23.63
C SER A 597 19.93 -2.98 -22.63
N PRO A 598 19.38 -3.15 -21.42
CA PRO A 598 19.40 -2.11 -20.40
C PRO A 598 20.83 -1.88 -19.89
N PRO A 599 21.17 -0.66 -19.42
CA PRO A 599 22.41 -0.45 -18.68
C PRO A 599 22.33 -1.12 -17.30
N GLY A 600 23.48 -1.37 -16.66
CA GLY A 600 23.53 -1.76 -15.25
C GLY A 600 23.34 -0.56 -14.32
N ALA A 601 22.79 -0.79 -13.12
CA ALA A 601 22.52 0.23 -12.13
C ALA A 601 22.76 -0.22 -10.68
N VAL A 602 23.30 0.71 -9.88
CA VAL A 602 23.61 0.50 -8.46
C VAL A 602 23.25 1.75 -7.68
N GLY A 603 22.87 1.59 -6.41
CA GLY A 603 22.50 2.74 -5.60
C GLY A 603 22.30 2.42 -4.14
N VAL A 604 22.13 3.48 -3.36
CA VAL A 604 21.97 3.44 -1.92
C VAL A 604 20.86 4.38 -1.47
N SER A 605 20.14 3.97 -0.43
CA SER A 605 19.10 4.73 0.25
C SER A 605 19.52 4.91 1.71
N LEU A 606 19.83 6.15 2.09
CA LEU A 606 20.21 6.55 3.43
C LEU A 606 18.98 6.95 4.24
N ALA A 607 18.84 6.38 5.43
CA ALA A 607 17.86 6.78 6.43
C ALA A 607 18.37 8.01 7.19
N LEU A 608 18.28 9.19 6.57
CA LEU A 608 18.77 10.44 7.16
C LEU A 608 18.11 10.74 8.52
N GLU A 609 16.84 10.35 8.69
CA GLU A 609 16.14 10.40 9.97
C GLU A 609 16.88 9.66 11.10
N MET A 610 17.53 8.54 10.80
CA MET A 610 18.32 7.78 11.77
C MET A 610 19.68 8.44 12.04
N ILE A 611 20.30 9.04 11.02
CA ILE A 611 21.52 9.82 11.18
C ILE A 611 21.26 11.02 12.11
N ILE A 612 20.14 11.73 11.92
CA ILE A 612 19.72 12.85 12.79
C ILE A 612 19.56 12.37 14.23
N ARG A 613 18.84 11.27 14.48
CA ARG A 613 18.59 10.73 15.83
C ARG A 613 19.85 10.29 16.56
N HIS A 614 20.86 9.82 15.82
CA HIS A 614 22.07 9.24 16.39
C HIS A 614 23.34 10.08 16.19
N SER A 615 23.19 11.31 15.68
CA SER A 615 24.27 12.26 15.50
C SER A 615 25.00 12.49 16.83
N SER A 616 26.32 12.36 16.82
CA SER A 616 27.19 12.74 17.95
C SER A 616 27.60 14.21 17.91
N VAL A 617 27.18 14.93 16.87
CA VAL A 617 27.45 16.37 16.76
C VAL A 617 26.56 17.08 17.77
N GLU A 618 27.16 17.59 18.84
CA GLU A 618 26.53 18.65 19.61
C GLU A 618 26.37 19.86 18.68
N ILE A 619 25.18 19.99 18.09
CA ILE A 619 24.77 21.28 17.56
C ILE A 619 24.58 22.15 18.80
N LYS A 620 25.64 22.89 19.14
CA LYS A 620 25.42 24.18 19.75
C LYS A 620 24.45 24.90 18.81
N PRO A 621 23.32 25.46 19.33
CA PRO A 621 22.35 26.17 18.50
C PRO A 621 23.11 27.02 17.52
N PHE A 622 22.67 27.06 16.26
CA PHE A 622 23.35 27.81 15.20
C PHE A 622 23.72 29.19 15.74
N ARG A 623 24.94 29.30 16.26
CA ARG A 623 25.61 30.55 16.51
C ARG A 623 25.91 30.98 15.11
N ASN A 624 24.94 31.62 14.46
CA ASN A 624 25.01 32.40 13.23
C ASN A 624 26.44 32.37 12.63
N GLU A 625 26.81 31.30 11.92
CA GLU A 625 28.20 31.01 11.46
C GLU A 625 29.30 31.71 12.30
N ALA A 626 29.35 31.46 13.61
CA ALA A 626 30.17 32.16 14.62
C ALA A 626 30.84 33.47 14.13
N GLY A 627 30.04 34.51 13.88
CA GLY A 627 30.52 35.88 13.71
C GLY A 627 30.44 36.50 12.31
N THR A 628 29.75 35.90 11.34
CA THR A 628 29.62 36.49 9.98
C THR A 628 28.47 37.49 9.82
N SER A 629 27.47 37.44 10.70
CA SER A 629 26.40 38.43 10.71
C SER A 629 26.88 39.74 11.36
N VAL A 630 26.45 40.84 10.77
CA VAL A 630 26.82 42.20 11.17
C VAL A 630 25.56 42.95 11.61
N LEU A 631 25.56 43.54 12.81
CA LEU A 631 24.47 44.41 13.23
C LEU A 631 24.79 45.85 12.87
N VAL A 632 23.93 46.49 12.08
CA VAL A 632 24.00 47.92 11.80
C VAL A 632 23.29 48.68 12.92
N CYS A 633 24.07 49.53 13.58
CA CYS A 633 23.68 50.26 14.78
C CYS A 633 23.75 51.78 14.55
N SER A 634 23.01 52.54 15.34
CA SER A 634 23.18 54.01 15.45
C SER A 634 23.50 54.44 16.88
N ARG A 635 24.41 55.40 17.02
CA ARG A 635 24.86 55.96 18.32
C ARG A 635 24.20 57.32 18.57
N GLY A 636 23.61 57.52 19.75
CA GLY A 636 23.08 58.83 20.18
C GLY A 636 21.59 58.88 20.56
N GLY A 637 20.95 57.75 20.84
CA GLY A 637 19.50 57.68 21.02
C GLY A 637 18.80 57.44 19.69
N GLY A 638 19.17 56.32 19.05
CA GLY A 638 18.39 55.49 18.14
C GLY A 638 17.82 56.02 16.82
N GLY A 639 17.86 57.31 16.52
CA GLY A 639 17.51 57.84 15.19
C GLY A 639 18.38 57.27 14.05
N LEU A 640 18.14 57.71 12.81
CA LEU A 640 18.81 57.26 11.56
C LEU A 640 18.28 55.92 10.99
N LEU A 641 16.97 55.65 11.13
CA LEU A 641 16.35 54.45 10.54
C LEU A 641 16.65 54.33 9.04
N VAL A 642 16.54 55.43 8.30
CA VAL A 642 16.79 55.44 6.85
C VAL A 642 18.24 55.06 6.55
N ASP A 643 19.21 55.65 7.23
CA ASP A 643 20.62 55.33 7.03
C ASP A 643 20.96 53.89 7.43
N ARG A 644 20.35 53.37 8.51
CA ARG A 644 20.50 51.95 8.88
C ARG A 644 19.93 51.03 7.80
N MET A 645 18.76 51.36 7.25
CA MET A 645 18.14 50.58 6.18
C MET A 645 18.96 50.62 4.89
N GLU A 646 19.46 51.79 4.49
CA GLU A 646 20.34 51.95 3.34
C GLU A 646 21.62 51.13 3.50
N LEU A 647 22.27 51.24 4.65
CA LEU A 647 23.54 50.54 4.90
C LEU A 647 23.34 49.02 4.95
N VAL A 648 22.28 48.54 5.58
CA VAL A 648 21.94 47.12 5.56
C VAL A 648 21.65 46.63 4.14
N SER A 649 20.95 47.43 3.32
CA SER A 649 20.72 47.12 1.90
C SER A 649 22.02 47.02 1.11
N GLU A 650 22.96 47.95 1.30
CA GLU A 650 24.29 47.91 0.68
C GLU A 650 25.07 46.64 1.06
N LEU A 651 24.98 46.23 2.34
CA LEU A 651 25.61 45.00 2.81
C LEU A 651 24.95 43.76 2.20
N TRP A 652 23.63 43.72 2.08
CA TRP A 652 22.92 42.63 1.42
C TRP A 652 23.23 42.53 -0.08
N GLU A 653 23.33 43.66 -0.79
CA GLU A 653 23.76 43.70 -2.20
C GLU A 653 25.18 43.14 -2.38
N ALA A 654 26.02 43.29 -1.37
CA ALA A 654 27.35 42.70 -1.31
C ALA A 654 27.39 41.25 -0.75
N ASN A 655 26.24 40.62 -0.54
CA ASN A 655 26.10 39.27 0.02
C ASN A 655 26.71 39.12 1.43
N ILE A 656 26.70 40.20 2.22
CA ILE A 656 27.08 40.20 3.62
C ILE A 656 25.80 40.05 4.46
N LYS A 657 25.79 39.06 5.36
CA LYS A 657 24.68 38.87 6.31
C LYS A 657 24.65 40.05 7.27
N ALA A 658 23.64 40.90 7.15
CA ALA A 658 23.49 42.08 8.00
C ALA A 658 22.07 42.17 8.58
N GLU A 659 21.96 42.69 9.79
CA GLU A 659 20.71 42.92 10.50
C GLU A 659 20.68 44.34 11.08
N PHE A 660 19.50 44.82 11.44
CA PHE A 660 19.32 46.00 12.28
C PHE A 660 18.10 45.78 13.17
N VAL A 661 18.06 46.45 14.32
CA VAL A 661 16.91 46.35 15.23
C VAL A 661 15.69 46.99 14.57
N LEU A 662 14.58 46.24 14.45
CA LEU A 662 13.32 46.64 13.83
C LEU A 662 12.50 47.61 14.70
N LEU A 663 13.16 48.64 15.19
CA LEU A 663 12.56 49.77 15.90
C LEU A 663 12.96 51.06 15.18
N PRO A 664 12.07 52.07 15.12
CA PRO A 664 12.43 53.36 14.53
C PRO A 664 13.59 54.04 15.26
N ASP A 665 13.57 53.98 16.59
CA ASP A 665 14.48 54.71 17.47
C ASP A 665 15.01 53.85 18.65
N PRO A 666 15.78 52.77 18.39
CA PRO A 666 16.28 51.89 19.44
C PRO A 666 17.46 52.54 20.19
N SER A 667 17.43 52.52 21.51
CA SER A 667 18.58 52.91 22.32
C SER A 667 19.80 52.05 21.99
N PHE A 668 21.01 52.59 22.21
CA PHE A 668 22.23 51.84 21.94
C PHE A 668 22.37 50.60 22.85
N THR A 669 21.76 50.62 24.03
CA THR A 669 21.69 49.48 24.95
C THR A 669 20.83 48.37 24.36
N GLU A 670 19.62 48.69 23.87
CA GLU A 670 18.73 47.71 23.22
C GLU A 670 19.38 47.09 21.99
N GLN A 671 20.16 47.87 21.22
CA GLN A 671 20.91 47.34 20.07
C GLN A 671 22.02 46.37 20.51
N TYR A 672 22.67 46.63 21.64
CA TYR A 672 23.67 45.71 22.22
C TYR A 672 23.03 44.45 22.80
N GLU A 673 21.88 44.58 23.46
CA GLU A 673 21.11 43.47 23.99
C GLU A 673 20.61 42.58 22.85
N TYR A 674 20.06 43.17 21.78
CA TYR A 674 19.67 42.46 20.56
C TYR A 674 20.85 41.70 19.95
N ALA A 675 22.03 42.35 19.81
CA ALA A 675 23.22 41.69 19.30
C ALA A 675 23.62 40.48 20.16
N ASN A 676 23.51 40.58 21.48
CA ASN A 676 23.85 39.50 22.39
C ASN A 676 22.82 38.37 22.39
N GLU A 677 21.52 38.69 22.27
CA GLU A 677 20.43 37.71 22.14
C GLU A 677 20.53 36.90 20.85
N HIS A 678 20.99 37.51 19.76
CA HIS A 678 21.12 36.89 18.43
C HIS A 678 22.56 36.39 18.11
N ASP A 679 23.46 36.37 19.11
CA ASP A 679 24.89 36.02 19.01
C ASP A 679 25.65 36.77 17.87
N ILE A 680 25.28 38.02 17.60
CA ILE A 680 25.93 38.90 16.62
C ILE A 680 27.16 39.56 17.25
N LYS A 681 28.33 39.31 16.65
CA LYS A 681 29.63 39.71 17.24
C LYS A 681 30.23 40.97 16.63
N CYS A 682 29.78 41.36 15.44
CA CYS A 682 30.28 42.51 14.71
C CYS A 682 29.19 43.59 14.63
N LEU A 683 29.51 44.80 15.09
CA LEU A 683 28.63 45.97 15.06
C LEU A 683 29.19 47.02 14.09
N VAL A 684 28.36 47.51 13.18
CA VAL A 684 28.67 48.67 12.31
C VAL A 684 27.87 49.85 12.81
N ILE A 685 28.54 50.80 13.46
CA ILE A 685 27.93 51.90 14.19
C ILE A 685 27.98 53.17 13.35
N ILE A 686 26.81 53.69 13.02
CA ILE A 686 26.60 55.01 12.42
C ILE A 686 26.59 56.06 13.54
N THR A 687 27.36 57.12 13.38
CA THR A 687 27.41 58.25 14.33
C THR A 687 26.80 59.48 13.68
N ASP A 688 25.90 60.16 14.38
CA ASP A 688 25.32 61.44 13.94
C ASP A 688 26.43 62.49 13.74
N THR A 689 26.73 62.79 12.48
CA THR A 689 27.76 63.76 12.06
C THR A 689 27.10 65.10 11.75
N ASN A 690 26.48 65.73 12.74
CA ASN A 690 26.19 67.16 12.61
C ASN A 690 27.45 68.05 12.64
N VAL A 691 28.66 67.49 12.85
CA VAL A 691 29.94 68.23 12.75
C VAL A 691 31.11 67.30 12.35
N SER A 692 31.19 66.81 11.10
CA SER A 692 32.46 66.55 10.37
C SER A 692 32.24 65.78 9.06
N GLN A 693 32.92 66.24 7.99
CA GLN A 693 32.87 65.74 6.61
C GLN A 693 33.56 64.38 6.39
N THR A 694 33.21 63.35 7.16
CA THR A 694 33.75 62.00 6.93
C THR A 694 32.61 61.00 6.86
N ASP A 695 32.31 60.51 5.66
CA ASP A 695 31.40 59.40 5.37
C ASP A 695 32.03 58.08 5.84
N SER A 696 32.25 57.99 7.15
CA SER A 696 32.93 56.88 7.81
C SER A 696 32.04 56.27 8.88
N VAL A 697 31.97 54.95 8.90
CA VAL A 697 31.26 54.16 9.91
C VAL A 697 32.26 53.52 10.87
N LYS A 698 31.81 53.28 12.11
CA LYS A 698 32.65 52.64 13.12
C LYS A 698 32.34 51.16 13.23
N VAL A 699 33.28 50.29 12.85
CA VAL A 699 33.13 48.85 12.99
C VAL A 699 33.72 48.39 14.32
N ARG A 700 32.98 47.59 15.09
CA ARG A 700 33.39 47.09 16.40
C ARG A 700 33.11 45.59 16.52
N HIS A 701 34.09 44.83 16.98
CA HIS A 701 33.92 43.42 17.34
C HIS A 701 33.83 43.26 18.86
N ILE A 702 32.73 42.66 19.35
CA ILE A 702 32.40 42.57 20.78
C ILE A 702 33.42 41.72 21.54
N ASP A 703 33.63 40.46 21.12
CA ASP A 703 34.54 39.53 21.85
C ASP A 703 36.01 39.96 21.80
N LEU A 704 36.49 40.39 20.64
CA LEU A 704 37.88 40.79 20.42
C LEU A 704 38.21 42.18 21.00
N LYS A 705 37.19 42.95 21.41
CA LYS A 705 37.31 44.34 21.89
C LYS A 705 38.10 45.24 20.93
N LYS A 706 37.96 45.02 19.62
CA LYS A 706 38.60 45.82 18.57
C LYS A 706 37.58 46.75 17.92
N GLU A 707 38.02 47.95 17.58
CA GLU A 707 37.22 48.91 16.85
C GLU A 707 38.06 49.66 15.82
N LYS A 708 37.46 49.99 14.68
CA LYS A 708 38.11 50.72 13.57
C LYS A 708 37.08 51.61 12.88
N ASN A 709 37.48 52.83 12.54
CA ASN A 709 36.68 53.69 11.67
C ASN A 709 37.03 53.33 10.21
N VAL A 710 36.01 53.07 9.41
CA VAL A 710 36.12 52.61 8.03
C VAL A 710 35.29 53.55 7.16
N GLU A 711 35.86 54.03 6.05
CA GLU A 711 35.09 54.83 5.07
C GLU A 711 33.99 53.97 4.44
N ARG A 712 32.78 54.50 4.25
CA ARG A 712 31.61 53.77 3.74
C ARG A 712 31.90 53.06 2.43
N GLY A 713 32.60 53.72 1.50
CA GLY A 713 33.01 53.13 0.22
C GLY A 713 34.00 51.94 0.32
N SER A 714 34.65 51.76 1.47
CA SER A 714 35.57 50.64 1.75
C SER A 714 35.00 49.59 2.71
N LEU A 715 33.81 49.84 3.27
CA LEU A 715 33.19 49.02 4.31
C LEU A 715 32.97 47.57 3.86
N VAL A 716 32.38 47.39 2.67
CA VAL A 716 32.10 46.05 2.11
C VAL A 716 33.39 45.24 1.97
N LYS A 717 34.45 45.86 1.44
CA LYS A 717 35.76 45.21 1.26
C LYS A 717 36.37 44.83 2.61
N PHE A 718 36.31 45.74 3.58
CA PHE A 718 36.80 45.51 4.93
C PHE A 718 36.07 44.34 5.60
N LEU A 719 34.72 44.34 5.57
CA LEU A 719 33.91 43.31 6.20
C LEU A 719 34.12 41.96 5.50
N ALA A 720 34.18 41.90 4.17
CA ALA A 720 34.47 40.66 3.45
C ALA A 720 35.83 40.06 3.82
N GLU A 721 36.88 40.87 3.92
CA GLU A 721 38.21 40.43 4.35
C GLU A 721 38.22 39.98 5.83
N ALA A 722 37.57 40.74 6.70
CA ALA A 722 37.46 40.44 8.12
C ALA A 722 36.67 39.13 8.35
N ILE A 723 35.55 38.95 7.65
CA ILE A 723 34.72 37.74 7.64
C ILE A 723 35.53 36.54 7.15
N SER A 724 36.23 36.66 6.01
CA SER A 724 37.01 35.56 5.43
C SER A 724 38.11 35.05 6.36
N THR A 725 38.63 35.93 7.23
CA THR A 725 39.67 35.61 8.22
C THR A 725 39.11 35.34 9.61
N GLN A 726 37.78 35.22 9.75
CA GLN A 726 37.06 35.07 11.02
C GLN A 726 37.47 36.12 12.07
N PHE A 727 37.79 37.33 11.62
CA PHE A 727 38.27 38.47 12.41
C PHE A 727 39.58 38.20 13.19
N ARG A 728 40.26 37.07 12.94
CA ARG A 728 41.47 36.64 13.65
C ARG A 728 42.73 37.34 13.17
N ASN A 729 42.74 37.87 11.94
CA ASN A 729 43.92 38.56 11.41
C ASN A 729 44.07 39.94 12.09
N PRO A 730 45.10 40.16 12.93
CA PRO A 730 45.26 41.42 13.64
C PRO A 730 45.55 42.60 12.70
N SER A 731 46.13 42.38 11.51
CA SER A 731 46.50 43.47 10.59
C SER A 731 45.31 44.22 10.00
N ILE A 732 44.14 43.60 9.93
CA ILE A 732 42.92 44.21 9.40
C ILE A 732 42.45 45.36 10.32
N TRP A 733 42.71 45.24 11.61
CA TRP A 733 42.31 46.18 12.65
C TRP A 733 43.33 47.29 12.95
N ILE A 734 44.51 47.24 12.31
CA ILE A 734 45.57 48.26 12.46
C ILE A 734 45.22 49.51 11.66
#